data_AF-A0A3L7STL0-F1
#
_entry.id   AF-A0A3L7STL0-F1
#
_cell.length_a   1.000
_cell.length_b   1.000
_cell.length_c   1.000
_cell.angle_alpha   90.00
_cell.angle_beta   90.00
_cell.angle_gamma   90.00
#
_symmetry.space_group_name_H-M   'P 1'
#
loop_
_entity.id
_entity.type
_entity.pdbx_description
1 polymer ?
#
loop_
_entity_poly.entity_id
_entity_poly.type
_entity_poly.pdbx_seq_one_letter_code
_entity_poly.pdbx_strand_id
1 'polypeptide(L)'
;MADVSLAFLWHQHQPYYPDDLTGENPMPWVRLHGVKDYYGMLLHLMEFPSMRCSINLVPSLIEQILQYTEEGRSDRFLDISRINADNLGEVEAVFLLDNFFMANPHHMILPFPRYGELYQRRGLGRCSGQEALRRFNSRDLRDLQVWFNLAWVHPIAVAQDPFLSSLVAKGKHFTEEEKHLLLDKHLEILKKVLPLHKKLQEDGQIEITTTPYFHPIVPLLLDKKFAREALPQIQLPSYQISYLDDAKVHFQKAIDQYKSIFGVAPTGMWPSEGSVCQPFISLAESFGFRWIATDEEILSASTHGDVSRDSQGYVRNPHKLYSAYRVHDSGKGINIVFRDHALSDLIGFRYQHSDPEVAAQDFIHTLSEIGKSINSDKPALVTVILDGENCWEHYPGGGVDFIRALYRKCTSTPNVSPVRLGDYLAHNPPTNNLDHLFAGSWINHNFAIWVGHEEDNTAWDLLHKAREYLKTKKDAFSLPELLQKAWREIYIAQGSDWFWWYGDDHSCAQDALFDELFRRHLKNVYAFLGDLPPVELDRPIRKKGARSIHTLPRSFLEIRIDGLPRFFEWLTAGHYACQGERGTMAMTTKGPLHDIYFGFNLKKLFIRIDCIADARQSLKQFHQIKIGFLEPAGHQVIIDISNQGKLTSAHLLSGKEIFSPIEIALQKVVELSIPFETLEVNENQTVSFYVEILENGLGRDRAPREGLITFNRPTRDFEQIMWDV
;
A
#
# COMPACT_ATOMS: atom_id res chain seq x y z
N MET A 1 -35.51 -21.24 20.37
CA MET A 1 -34.54 -20.14 20.15
C MET A 1 -33.19 -20.73 20.45
N ALA A 2 -32.27 -20.68 19.51
CA ALA A 2 -30.92 -21.15 19.76
C ALA A 2 -30.18 -20.12 20.61
N ASP A 3 -29.35 -20.60 21.55
CA ASP A 3 -28.33 -19.75 22.16
C ASP A 3 -27.31 -19.32 21.10
N VAL A 4 -26.63 -18.20 21.32
CA VAL A 4 -25.62 -17.65 20.40
C VAL A 4 -24.24 -17.83 20.98
N SER A 5 -23.39 -18.57 20.27
CA SER A 5 -21.96 -18.59 20.48
C SER A 5 -21.32 -17.53 19.58
N LEU A 6 -20.84 -16.45 20.18
CA LEU A 6 -20.21 -15.34 19.48
C LEU A 6 -18.70 -15.53 19.42
N ALA A 7 -18.15 -15.62 18.22
CA ALA A 7 -16.73 -15.82 17.98
C ALA A 7 -16.13 -14.61 17.26
N PHE A 8 -15.35 -13.81 17.99
CA PHE A 8 -14.51 -12.78 17.36
C PHE A 8 -13.19 -13.37 16.89
N LEU A 9 -12.75 -13.02 15.68
CA LEU A 9 -11.37 -13.18 15.23
C LEU A 9 -10.82 -11.81 14.80
N TRP A 10 -9.89 -11.30 15.59
CA TRP A 10 -9.21 -10.04 15.30
C TRP A 10 -7.94 -10.31 14.51
N HIS A 11 -7.90 -9.90 13.24
CA HIS A 11 -6.74 -10.10 12.37
C HIS A 11 -5.74 -8.95 12.52
N GLN A 12 -4.53 -9.22 12.99
CA GLN A 12 -3.49 -8.20 13.15
C GLN A 12 -2.35 -8.46 12.17
N HIS A 13 -2.09 -7.49 11.29
CA HIS A 13 -1.19 -7.64 10.15
C HIS A 13 -0.49 -6.34 9.78
N GLN A 14 0.77 -6.44 9.39
CA GLN A 14 1.47 -5.37 8.71
C GLN A 14 2.34 -5.96 7.59
N PRO A 15 2.43 -5.29 6.44
CA PRO A 15 3.42 -5.59 5.42
C PRO A 15 4.84 -5.65 6.02
N TYR A 16 5.72 -6.41 5.36
CA TYR A 16 7.14 -6.41 5.71
C TYR A 16 7.82 -5.16 5.12
N TYR A 17 7.98 -4.11 5.93
CA TYR A 17 8.55 -2.83 5.50
C TYR A 17 10.08 -2.76 5.39
N PRO A 18 10.89 -3.47 6.21
CA PRO A 18 12.34 -3.31 6.19
C PRO A 18 12.97 -3.71 4.85
N ASP A 19 13.96 -2.93 4.42
CA ASP A 19 14.91 -3.33 3.39
C ASP A 19 16.05 -4.13 4.04
N ASP A 20 16.03 -5.46 3.86
CA ASP A 20 16.99 -6.38 4.50
C ASP A 20 18.44 -6.18 4.03
N LEU A 21 18.67 -5.46 2.92
CA LEU A 21 20.02 -5.15 2.43
C LEU A 21 20.62 -3.92 3.11
N THR A 22 19.86 -2.82 3.21
CA THR A 22 20.34 -1.55 3.78
C THR A 22 20.08 -1.44 5.28
N GLY A 23 19.11 -2.19 5.81
CA GLY A 23 18.60 -2.08 7.18
C GLY A 23 17.63 -0.92 7.37
N GLU A 24 17.27 -0.19 6.32
CA GLU A 24 16.31 0.91 6.40
C GLU A 24 14.88 0.37 6.60
N ASN A 25 14.14 0.97 7.53
CA ASN A 25 12.71 0.76 7.66
C ASN A 25 11.97 2.09 7.41
N PRO A 26 11.33 2.26 6.24
CA PRO A 26 10.73 3.53 5.87
C PRO A 26 9.41 3.80 6.61
N MET A 27 8.75 2.79 7.19
CA MET A 27 7.38 2.91 7.70
C MET A 27 7.26 2.62 9.19
N PRO A 28 6.47 3.41 9.94
CA PRO A 28 6.40 3.32 11.39
C PRO A 28 5.28 2.40 11.89
N TRP A 29 4.50 1.81 10.98
CA TRP A 29 3.18 1.26 11.29
C TRP A 29 3.21 0.11 12.30
N VAL A 30 4.21 -0.78 12.22
CA VAL A 30 4.41 -1.83 13.24
C VAL A 30 4.58 -1.24 14.65
N ARG A 31 5.35 -0.15 14.78
CA ARG A 31 5.56 0.52 16.07
C ARG A 31 4.30 1.26 16.51
N LEU A 32 3.67 2.02 15.61
CA LEU A 32 2.51 2.86 15.93
C LEU A 32 1.28 2.02 16.29
N HIS A 33 0.91 1.03 15.47
CA HIS A 33 -0.16 0.09 15.79
C HIS A 33 0.22 -0.83 16.96
N GLY A 34 1.50 -1.14 17.14
CA GLY A 34 2.00 -1.88 18.31
C GLY A 34 1.69 -1.20 19.65
N VAL A 35 1.90 0.12 19.74
CA VAL A 35 1.62 0.88 20.97
C VAL A 35 0.16 1.33 21.10
N LYS A 36 -0.60 1.23 20.02
CA LYS A 36 -2.02 1.57 19.95
C LYS A 36 -2.90 0.33 20.02
N ASP A 37 -3.02 -0.38 18.91
CA ASP A 37 -4.06 -1.36 18.65
C ASP A 37 -3.68 -2.72 19.24
N TYR A 38 -2.49 -3.23 18.93
CA TYR A 38 -2.07 -4.57 19.37
C TYR A 38 -1.92 -4.66 20.88
N TYR A 39 -1.45 -3.59 21.53
CA TYR A 39 -1.44 -3.50 22.98
C TYR A 39 -2.82 -3.16 23.55
N GLY A 40 -3.51 -2.17 22.97
CA GLY A 40 -4.78 -1.66 23.45
C GLY A 40 -5.91 -2.69 23.49
N MET A 41 -6.01 -3.54 22.48
CA MET A 41 -6.99 -4.62 22.43
C MET A 41 -6.80 -5.62 23.58
N LEU A 42 -5.55 -5.90 23.98
CA LEU A 42 -5.27 -6.77 25.12
C LEU A 42 -5.63 -6.09 26.44
N LEU A 43 -5.45 -4.76 26.55
CA LEU A 43 -5.88 -4.01 27.73
C LEU A 43 -7.41 -4.10 27.91
N HIS A 44 -8.18 -4.04 26.82
CA HIS A 44 -9.62 -4.28 26.88
C HIS A 44 -9.94 -5.69 27.38
N LEU A 45 -9.24 -6.72 26.90
CA LEU A 45 -9.45 -8.09 27.39
C LEU A 45 -9.12 -8.24 28.88
N MET A 46 -8.09 -7.55 29.37
CA MET A 46 -7.77 -7.53 30.81
C MET A 46 -8.87 -6.86 31.66
N GLU A 47 -9.57 -5.85 31.12
CA GLU A 47 -10.73 -5.23 31.79
C GLU A 47 -11.95 -6.17 31.83
N PHE A 48 -12.06 -7.13 30.90
CA PHE A 48 -13.16 -8.09 30.80
C PHE A 48 -12.69 -9.55 30.82
N PRO A 49 -12.29 -10.11 31.99
CA PRO A 49 -11.73 -11.46 32.10
C PRO A 49 -12.64 -12.61 31.65
N SER A 50 -13.94 -12.37 31.49
CA SER A 50 -14.93 -13.34 30.96
C SER A 50 -15.06 -13.29 29.44
N MET A 51 -14.54 -12.25 28.79
CA MET A 51 -14.55 -12.17 27.33
C MET A 51 -13.61 -13.25 26.76
N ARG A 52 -14.05 -13.91 25.69
CA ARG A 52 -13.29 -14.92 24.95
C ARG A 52 -13.30 -14.55 23.48
N CYS A 53 -12.15 -14.66 22.83
CA CYS A 53 -12.01 -14.41 21.39
C CYS A 53 -10.78 -15.12 20.83
N SER A 54 -10.66 -15.14 19.51
CA SER A 54 -9.46 -15.52 18.80
C SER A 54 -8.74 -14.26 18.28
N ILE A 55 -7.42 -14.26 18.29
CA ILE A 55 -6.58 -13.20 17.72
C ILE A 55 -5.64 -13.85 16.71
N ASN A 56 -5.62 -13.35 15.49
CA ASN A 56 -4.66 -13.80 14.49
C ASN A 56 -3.46 -12.87 14.45
N LEU A 57 -2.26 -13.42 14.62
CA LEU A 57 -1.00 -12.67 14.47
C LEU A 57 -0.26 -13.14 13.23
N VAL A 58 -0.05 -12.24 12.27
CA VAL A 58 0.74 -12.57 11.07
C VAL A 58 2.23 -12.68 11.43
N PRO A 59 2.95 -13.73 10.97
CA PRO A 59 4.35 -13.93 11.33
C PRO A 59 5.31 -12.81 10.93
N SER A 60 5.08 -12.14 9.79
CA SER A 60 5.86 -10.97 9.37
C SER A 60 5.70 -9.77 10.31
N LEU A 61 4.53 -9.58 10.91
CA LEU A 61 4.30 -8.57 11.94
C LEU A 61 5.08 -8.92 13.22
N ILE A 62 4.95 -10.16 13.69
CA ILE A 62 5.69 -10.66 14.86
C ILE A 62 7.19 -10.45 14.68
N GLU A 63 7.72 -10.81 13.50
CA GLU A 63 9.14 -10.66 13.20
C GLU A 63 9.58 -9.20 13.34
N GLN A 64 8.82 -8.25 12.77
CA GLN A 64 9.15 -6.82 12.88
C GLN A 64 9.06 -6.31 14.33
N ILE A 65 8.09 -6.77 15.13
CA ILE A 65 8.03 -6.44 16.56
C ILE A 65 9.31 -6.92 17.28
N LEU A 66 9.77 -8.14 17.00
CA LEU A 66 11.01 -8.68 17.58
C LEU A 66 12.23 -7.88 17.11
N GLN A 67 12.27 -7.44 15.86
CA GLN A 67 13.34 -6.58 15.35
C GLN A 67 13.47 -5.26 16.14
N TYR A 68 12.36 -4.60 16.51
CA TYR A 68 12.42 -3.42 17.38
C TYR A 68 12.85 -3.75 18.82
N THR A 69 12.34 -4.87 19.35
CA THR A 69 12.39 -5.14 20.80
C THR A 69 13.64 -5.90 21.24
N GLU A 70 14.21 -6.72 20.36
CA GLU A 70 15.34 -7.62 20.62
C GLU A 70 16.59 -7.25 19.79
N GLU A 71 16.43 -6.81 18.54
CA GLU A 71 17.56 -6.45 17.66
C GLU A 71 17.91 -4.95 17.71
N GLY A 72 17.08 -4.13 18.36
CA GLY A 72 17.28 -2.68 18.44
C GLY A 72 17.09 -1.95 17.10
N ARG A 73 16.35 -2.54 16.15
CA ARG A 73 15.99 -1.87 14.91
C ARG A 73 15.09 -0.67 15.18
N SER A 74 15.07 0.25 14.23
CA SER A 74 14.29 1.50 14.27
C SER A 74 13.53 1.70 12.96
N ASP A 75 12.72 2.75 12.89
CA ASP A 75 12.11 3.26 11.68
C ASP A 75 12.47 4.72 11.44
N ARG A 76 12.34 5.15 10.18
CA ARG A 76 12.63 6.53 9.78
C ARG A 76 11.89 7.56 10.63
N PHE A 77 10.67 7.30 11.07
CA PHE A 77 9.91 8.25 11.88
C PHE A 77 10.44 8.30 13.31
N LEU A 78 10.82 7.15 13.89
CA LEU A 78 11.44 7.09 15.22
C LEU A 78 12.79 7.78 15.21
N ASP A 79 13.62 7.54 14.20
CA ASP A 79 14.93 8.19 14.05
C ASP A 79 14.79 9.70 13.97
N ILE A 80 13.89 10.19 13.12
CA ILE A 80 13.62 11.63 12.98
C ILE A 80 13.00 12.21 14.25
N SER A 81 12.17 11.44 14.97
CA SER A 81 11.61 11.86 16.26
C SER A 81 12.69 12.01 17.35
N ARG A 82 13.77 11.22 17.29
CA ARG A 82 14.88 11.27 18.25
C ARG A 82 15.83 12.45 18.01
N ILE A 83 15.86 13.05 16.83
CA ILE A 83 16.72 14.23 16.59
C ILE A 83 16.21 15.40 17.44
N ASN A 84 17.10 16.04 18.20
CA ASN A 84 16.77 17.27 18.95
C ASN A 84 16.27 18.33 17.98
N ALA A 85 15.16 19.00 18.31
CA ALA A 85 14.51 19.91 17.38
C ALA A 85 15.40 21.11 16.97
N ASP A 86 16.36 21.50 17.82
CA ASP A 86 17.34 22.55 17.51
C ASP A 86 18.45 22.08 16.54
N ASN A 87 18.58 20.76 16.33
CA ASN A 87 19.56 20.13 15.45
C ASN A 87 18.94 19.57 14.16
N LEU A 88 17.64 19.75 13.94
CA LEU A 88 16.98 19.30 12.71
C LEU A 88 17.51 20.09 11.50
N GLY A 89 18.01 19.37 10.51
CA GLY A 89 18.29 19.95 9.20
C GLY A 89 17.00 20.22 8.43
N GLU A 90 17.14 20.89 7.30
CA GLU A 90 16.01 21.25 6.43
C GLU A 90 15.26 20.00 5.93
N VAL A 91 16.00 18.95 5.55
CA VAL A 91 15.43 17.69 5.06
C VAL A 91 14.60 16.99 6.14
N GLU A 92 15.12 16.90 7.36
CA GLU A 92 14.42 16.26 8.48
C GLU A 92 13.20 17.07 8.91
N ALA A 93 13.30 18.41 8.93
CA ALA A 93 12.18 19.27 9.27
C ALA A 93 11.06 19.20 8.23
N VAL A 94 11.39 19.12 6.94
CA VAL A 94 10.40 18.90 5.88
C VAL A 94 9.77 17.52 6.01
N PHE A 95 10.55 16.48 6.32
CA PHE A 95 10.01 15.15 6.57
C PHE A 95 8.98 15.15 7.71
N LEU A 96 9.24 15.85 8.81
CA LEU A 96 8.25 16.03 9.89
C LEU A 96 6.96 16.66 9.34
N LEU A 97 7.09 17.77 8.63
CA LEU A 97 5.95 18.52 8.14
C LEU A 97 5.12 17.73 7.11
N ASP A 98 5.73 16.84 6.34
CA ASP A 98 5.03 16.02 5.35
C ASP A 98 4.39 14.76 5.96
N ASN A 99 4.96 14.20 7.02
CA ASN A 99 4.57 12.86 7.50
C ASN A 99 4.02 12.82 8.94
N PHE A 100 4.30 13.79 9.81
CA PHE A 100 3.88 13.74 11.23
C PHE A 100 2.44 14.19 11.48
N PHE A 101 1.64 14.20 10.41
CA PHE A 101 0.18 14.37 10.43
C PHE A 101 -0.54 13.15 9.82
N MET A 102 0.17 12.03 9.64
CA MET A 102 -0.40 10.73 9.27
C MET A 102 -1.14 10.13 10.46
N ALA A 103 -2.30 10.71 10.78
CA ALA A 103 -3.25 10.31 11.79
C ALA A 103 -4.62 10.92 11.44
N ASN A 104 -5.72 10.31 11.90
CA ASN A 104 -7.05 10.85 11.61
C ASN A 104 -7.21 12.31 12.13
N PRO A 105 -7.47 13.30 11.26
CA PRO A 105 -7.53 14.69 11.68
C PRO A 105 -8.63 14.95 12.72
N HIS A 106 -9.79 14.34 12.58
CA HIS A 106 -10.95 14.59 13.44
C HIS A 106 -10.82 13.97 14.83
N HIS A 107 -10.27 12.76 14.92
CA HIS A 107 -10.28 11.98 16.16
C HIS A 107 -8.91 11.86 16.85
N MET A 108 -7.81 12.14 16.15
CA MET A 108 -6.45 12.03 16.71
C MET A 108 -5.68 13.34 16.73
N ILE A 109 -6.01 14.31 15.85
CA ILE A 109 -5.28 15.59 15.77
C ILE A 109 -6.06 16.73 16.43
N LEU A 110 -7.25 17.03 15.92
CA LEU A 110 -8.07 18.17 16.35
C LEU A 110 -8.56 18.10 17.82
N PRO A 111 -8.71 16.92 18.47
CA PRO A 111 -9.01 16.88 19.90
C PRO A 111 -7.91 17.48 20.79
N PHE A 112 -6.67 17.59 20.29
CA PHE A 112 -5.55 18.19 21.02
C PHE A 112 -5.26 19.59 20.48
N PRO A 113 -5.54 20.68 21.24
CA PRO A 113 -5.52 22.04 20.71
C PRO A 113 -4.21 22.44 20.03
N ARG A 114 -3.07 22.07 20.64
CA ARG A 114 -1.75 22.38 20.09
C ARG A 114 -1.44 21.57 18.83
N TYR A 115 -1.82 20.30 18.77
CA TYR A 115 -1.60 19.49 17.57
C TYR A 115 -2.46 19.99 16.40
N GLY A 116 -3.73 20.31 16.67
CA GLY A 116 -4.63 20.96 15.72
C GLY A 116 -4.11 22.31 15.20
N GLU A 117 -3.52 23.13 16.07
CA GLU A 117 -2.86 24.39 15.67
C GLU A 117 -1.72 24.15 14.67
N LEU A 118 -0.84 23.17 14.95
CA LEU A 118 0.29 22.81 14.07
C LEU A 118 -0.20 22.25 12.73
N TYR A 119 -1.26 21.44 12.74
CA TYR A 119 -1.90 20.89 11.55
C TYR A 119 -2.47 21.98 10.64
N GLN A 120 -3.21 22.94 11.22
CA GLN A 120 -3.74 24.08 10.46
C GLN A 120 -2.62 24.96 9.90
N ARG A 121 -1.57 25.19 10.70
CA ARG A 121 -0.40 25.97 10.29
C ARG A 121 0.37 25.32 9.13
N ARG A 122 0.47 23.98 9.14
CA ARG A 122 1.09 23.19 8.07
C ARG A 122 0.38 23.40 6.74
N GLY A 123 -0.96 23.49 6.75
CA GLY A 123 -1.76 23.71 5.54
C GLY A 123 -1.61 22.59 4.52
N LEU A 124 -1.79 21.33 4.96
CA LEU A 124 -1.73 20.16 4.09
C LEU A 124 -2.63 20.33 2.85
N GLY A 125 -2.11 19.91 1.70
CA GLY A 125 -2.78 20.08 0.40
C GLY A 125 -2.66 21.48 -0.23
N ARG A 126 -2.26 22.51 0.52
CA ARG A 126 -2.13 23.90 0.00
C ARG A 126 -0.70 24.30 -0.35
N CYS A 127 0.28 23.82 0.40
CA CYS A 127 1.70 24.11 0.19
C CYS A 127 2.57 22.90 0.56
N SER A 128 3.76 22.83 -0.03
CA SER A 128 4.78 21.81 0.29
C SER A 128 5.32 21.96 1.71
N GLY A 129 5.92 20.90 2.27
CA GLY A 129 6.58 20.96 3.57
C GLY A 129 7.68 22.03 3.61
N GLN A 130 8.40 22.17 2.49
CA GLN A 130 9.42 23.19 2.29
C GLN A 130 8.89 24.62 2.46
N GLU A 131 7.75 24.93 1.85
CA GLU A 131 7.11 26.25 1.97
C GLU A 131 6.55 26.49 3.37
N ALA A 132 6.01 25.44 3.98
CA ALA A 132 5.45 25.50 5.32
C ALA A 132 6.54 25.74 6.38
N LEU A 133 7.76 25.21 6.18
CA LEU A 133 8.87 25.26 7.14
C LEU A 133 9.16 26.68 7.67
N ARG A 134 9.00 27.71 6.83
CA ARG A 134 9.20 29.13 7.21
C ARG A 134 8.26 29.60 8.33
N ARG A 135 7.18 28.85 8.61
CA ARG A 135 6.17 29.14 9.65
C ARG A 135 6.42 28.37 10.96
N PHE A 136 7.43 27.51 10.99
CA PHE A 136 7.75 26.66 12.14
C PHE A 136 9.11 27.05 12.71
N ASN A 137 9.20 27.08 14.04
CA ASN A 137 10.47 27.15 14.76
C ASN A 137 10.76 25.80 15.46
N SER A 138 11.94 25.65 16.08
CA SER A 138 12.33 24.42 16.77
C SER A 138 11.33 23.96 17.84
N ARG A 139 10.68 24.90 18.56
CA ARG A 139 9.67 24.53 19.57
C ARG A 139 8.41 23.97 18.94
N ASP A 140 7.99 24.52 17.79
CA ASP A 140 6.86 23.99 17.03
C ASP A 140 7.17 22.58 16.48
N LEU A 141 8.38 22.36 15.97
CA LEU A 141 8.83 21.06 15.48
C LEU A 141 8.94 20.03 16.61
N ARG A 142 9.43 20.43 17.79
CA ARG A 142 9.45 19.57 18.97
C ARG A 142 8.06 19.18 19.43
N ASP A 143 7.16 20.16 19.52
CA ASP A 143 5.76 19.89 19.88
C ASP A 143 5.11 18.94 18.85
N LEU A 144 5.44 19.06 17.56
CA LEU A 144 4.99 18.15 16.51
C LEU A 144 5.54 16.73 16.70
N GLN A 145 6.84 16.57 16.97
CA GLN A 145 7.46 15.27 17.24
C GLN A 145 6.78 14.57 18.43
N VAL A 146 6.49 15.30 19.51
CA VAL A 146 5.81 14.76 20.68
C VAL A 146 4.37 14.40 20.37
N TRP A 147 3.60 15.30 19.77
CA TRP A 147 2.17 15.07 19.53
C TRP A 147 1.89 13.94 18.55
N PHE A 148 2.67 13.82 17.49
CA PHE A 148 2.54 12.70 16.57
C PHE A 148 2.69 11.37 17.32
N ASN A 149 3.78 11.18 18.05
CA ASN A 149 4.01 9.93 18.77
C ASN A 149 2.99 9.71 19.91
N LEU A 150 2.65 10.75 20.67
CA LEU A 150 1.72 10.65 21.79
C LEU A 150 0.28 10.32 21.35
N ALA A 151 -0.19 10.89 20.23
CA ALA A 151 -1.52 10.62 19.69
C ALA A 151 -1.70 9.16 19.24
N TRP A 152 -0.60 8.48 18.93
CA TRP A 152 -0.59 7.07 18.58
C TRP A 152 -0.54 6.13 19.79
N VAL A 153 -0.35 6.61 21.03
CA VAL A 153 -0.39 5.71 22.19
C VAL A 153 -1.83 5.41 22.58
N HIS A 154 -2.16 4.14 22.84
CA HIS A 154 -3.52 3.74 23.19
C HIS A 154 -4.07 4.52 24.39
N PRO A 155 -5.32 5.05 24.36
CA PRO A 155 -5.82 5.89 25.45
C PRO A 155 -5.84 5.21 26.83
N ILE A 156 -6.08 3.89 26.89
CA ILE A 156 -6.00 3.14 28.16
C ILE A 156 -4.54 3.11 28.68
N ALA A 157 -3.55 2.94 27.79
CA ALA A 157 -2.15 2.96 28.18
C ALA A 157 -1.72 4.35 28.67
N VAL A 158 -2.19 5.42 28.01
CA VAL A 158 -1.99 6.80 28.46
C VAL A 158 -2.60 7.04 29.84
N ALA A 159 -3.80 6.52 30.11
CA ALA A 159 -4.47 6.67 31.40
C ALA A 159 -3.77 5.89 32.54
N GLN A 160 -3.12 4.77 32.22
CA GLN A 160 -2.43 3.92 33.20
C GLN A 160 -1.00 4.39 33.50
N ASP A 161 -0.35 5.13 32.60
CA ASP A 161 1.01 5.64 32.80
C ASP A 161 0.99 7.14 33.21
N PRO A 162 1.41 7.48 34.45
CA PRO A 162 1.37 8.86 34.94
C PRO A 162 2.18 9.85 34.10
N PHE A 163 3.28 9.40 33.48
CA PHE A 163 4.09 10.26 32.64
C PHE A 163 3.36 10.60 31.34
N LEU A 164 2.79 9.61 30.65
CA LEU A 164 2.02 9.83 29.43
C LEU A 164 0.80 10.74 29.68
N SER A 165 0.05 10.48 30.77
CA SER A 165 -1.05 11.33 31.19
C SER A 165 -0.61 12.78 31.45
N SER A 166 0.56 12.96 32.07
CA SER A 166 1.11 14.30 32.32
C SER A 166 1.46 15.07 31.03
N LEU A 167 1.92 14.37 29.98
CA LEU A 167 2.20 15.01 28.68
C LEU A 167 0.92 15.50 28.01
N VAL A 168 -0.15 14.68 28.04
CA VAL A 168 -1.45 15.09 27.51
C VAL A 168 -1.99 16.31 28.26
N ALA A 169 -1.87 16.33 29.60
CA ALA A 169 -2.31 17.46 30.42
C ALA A 169 -1.47 18.73 30.18
N LYS A 170 -0.15 18.59 29.96
CA LYS A 170 0.76 19.71 29.66
C LYS A 170 0.45 20.33 28.30
N GLY A 171 0.20 19.49 27.30
CA GLY A 171 -0.34 19.83 25.99
C GLY A 171 0.55 20.66 25.04
N LYS A 172 1.57 21.37 25.52
CA LYS A 172 2.51 22.15 24.70
C LYS A 172 3.80 22.47 25.45
N HIS A 173 4.78 23.03 24.74
CA HIS A 173 6.07 23.44 25.32
C HIS A 173 6.80 22.26 25.96
N PHE A 174 6.81 21.13 25.25
CA PHE A 174 7.51 19.94 25.70
C PHE A 174 9.02 20.18 25.75
N THR A 175 9.73 19.40 26.55
CA THR A 175 11.20 19.39 26.60
C THR A 175 11.76 18.26 25.75
N GLU A 176 13.06 18.29 25.48
CA GLU A 176 13.74 17.22 24.75
C GLU A 176 13.79 15.93 25.58
N GLU A 177 13.98 16.06 26.89
CA GLU A 177 13.96 14.93 27.83
C GLU A 177 12.59 14.24 27.84
N GLU A 178 11.50 15.02 27.87
CA GLU A 178 10.14 14.49 27.78
C GLU A 178 9.89 13.78 26.44
N LYS A 179 10.37 14.35 25.33
CA LYS A 179 10.27 13.73 24.01
C LYS A 179 10.99 12.38 23.98
N HIS A 180 12.24 12.33 24.46
CA HIS A 180 12.99 11.08 24.48
C HIS A 180 12.34 10.02 25.37
N LEU A 181 11.85 10.42 26.55
CA LEU A 181 11.15 9.50 27.45
C LEU A 181 9.85 8.96 26.83
N LEU A 182 9.09 9.77 26.08
CA LEU A 182 7.94 9.29 25.30
C LEU A 182 8.35 8.23 24.27
N LEU A 183 9.42 8.47 23.51
CA LEU A 183 9.89 7.51 22.50
C LEU A 183 10.39 6.21 23.13
N ASP A 184 11.00 6.28 24.31
CA ASP A 184 11.40 5.09 25.05
C ASP A 184 10.18 4.34 25.60
N LYS A 185 9.12 5.06 26.02
CA LYS A 185 7.82 4.47 26.38
C LYS A 185 7.17 3.69 25.25
N HIS A 186 7.31 4.14 23.99
CA HIS A 186 6.83 3.35 22.85
C HIS A 186 7.51 1.97 22.81
N LEU A 187 8.84 1.93 22.98
CA LEU A 187 9.59 0.67 22.97
C LEU A 187 9.27 -0.19 24.20
N GLU A 188 9.05 0.42 25.38
CA GLU A 188 8.58 -0.29 26.58
C GLU A 188 7.22 -0.96 26.38
N ILE A 189 6.28 -0.27 25.72
CA ILE A 189 4.96 -0.82 25.40
C ILE A 189 5.08 -1.95 24.36
N LEU A 190 5.86 -1.73 23.29
CA LEU A 190 6.04 -2.72 22.24
C LEU A 190 6.62 -4.04 22.78
N LYS A 191 7.57 -3.96 23.72
CA LYS A 191 8.13 -5.12 24.44
C LYS A 191 7.09 -5.93 25.23
N LYS A 192 5.93 -5.37 25.54
CA LYS A 192 4.85 -6.06 26.28
C LYS A 192 3.85 -6.76 25.37
N VAL A 193 3.80 -6.45 24.07
CA VAL A 193 2.77 -6.95 23.15
C VAL A 193 2.78 -8.48 23.08
N LEU A 194 3.88 -9.10 22.68
CA LEU A 194 3.95 -10.57 22.54
C LEU A 194 3.86 -11.30 23.89
N PRO A 195 4.54 -10.87 24.97
CA PRO A 195 4.38 -11.50 26.28
C PRO A 195 2.94 -11.45 26.81
N LEU A 196 2.20 -10.36 26.57
CA LEU A 196 0.82 -10.24 27.03
C LEU A 196 -0.12 -11.14 26.22
N HIS A 197 0.05 -11.22 24.89
CA HIS A 197 -0.66 -12.22 24.07
C HIS A 197 -0.42 -13.64 24.60
N LYS A 198 0.85 -14.01 24.81
CA LYS A 198 1.22 -15.33 25.35
C LYS A 198 0.53 -15.61 26.68
N LYS A 199 0.58 -14.65 27.62
CA LYS A 199 -0.07 -14.78 28.91
C LYS A 199 -1.58 -15.00 28.78
N LEU A 200 -2.29 -14.18 27.98
CA LEU A 200 -3.74 -14.34 27.81
C LEU A 200 -4.13 -15.65 27.13
N GLN A 201 -3.25 -16.21 26.28
CA GLN A 201 -3.42 -17.54 25.73
C GLN A 201 -3.24 -18.64 26.79
N GLU A 202 -2.17 -18.56 27.59
CA GLU A 202 -1.89 -19.49 28.69
C GLU A 202 -3.00 -19.48 29.75
N ASP A 203 -3.55 -18.30 30.06
CA ASP A 203 -4.69 -18.11 30.96
C ASP A 203 -6.01 -18.64 30.36
N GLY A 204 -6.03 -19.05 29.09
CA GLY A 204 -7.19 -19.59 28.41
C GLY A 204 -8.23 -18.53 28.01
N GLN A 205 -7.89 -17.25 28.06
CA GLN A 205 -8.80 -16.16 27.71
C GLN A 205 -8.91 -15.99 26.18
N ILE A 206 -7.79 -16.13 25.47
CA ILE A 206 -7.76 -16.05 24.00
C ILE A 206 -7.23 -17.34 23.37
N GLU A 207 -7.50 -17.48 22.07
CA GLU A 207 -6.78 -18.39 21.18
C GLU A 207 -5.98 -17.55 20.20
N ILE A 208 -4.69 -17.83 20.02
CA ILE A 208 -3.88 -17.16 19.00
C ILE A 208 -3.77 -18.06 17.78
N THR A 209 -4.15 -17.55 16.61
CA THR A 209 -3.98 -18.21 15.31
C THR A 209 -2.84 -17.58 14.52
N THR A 210 -2.47 -18.23 13.42
CA THR A 210 -1.45 -17.73 12.50
C THR A 210 -1.95 -17.70 11.05
N THR A 211 -1.11 -17.17 10.17
CA THR A 211 -1.32 -17.01 8.73
C THR A 211 -0.02 -17.44 8.03
N PRO A 212 -0.03 -17.83 6.73
CA PRO A 212 1.19 -18.04 5.97
C PRO A 212 2.18 -16.85 6.11
N TYR A 213 3.47 -17.15 6.26
CA TYR A 213 4.46 -16.27 6.92
C TYR A 213 4.49 -14.79 6.49
N PHE A 214 4.64 -14.51 5.19
CA PHE A 214 4.63 -13.13 4.65
C PHE A 214 3.28 -12.74 4.05
N HIS A 215 2.19 -13.33 4.54
CA HIS A 215 0.83 -13.02 4.09
C HIS A 215 0.54 -13.22 2.58
N PRO A 216 1.06 -14.26 1.88
CA PRO A 216 0.73 -14.47 0.47
C PRO A 216 -0.72 -14.95 0.26
N ILE A 217 -1.31 -14.62 -0.90
CA ILE A 217 -2.54 -15.25 -1.39
C ILE A 217 -2.21 -16.67 -1.87
N VAL A 218 -2.26 -17.63 -0.95
CA VAL A 218 -1.84 -19.03 -1.20
C VAL A 218 -2.53 -19.66 -2.41
N PRO A 219 -3.85 -19.49 -2.65
CA PRO A 219 -4.47 -19.95 -3.90
C PRO A 219 -3.69 -19.55 -5.16
N LEU A 220 -3.21 -18.31 -5.27
CA LEU A 220 -2.44 -17.82 -6.43
C LEU A 220 -0.99 -18.34 -6.48
N LEU A 221 -0.44 -18.78 -5.34
CA LEU A 221 0.81 -19.54 -5.32
C LEU A 221 0.59 -20.97 -5.82
N LEU A 222 -0.55 -21.58 -5.51
CA LEU A 222 -0.88 -22.94 -5.95
C LEU A 222 -1.15 -23.00 -7.46
N ASP A 223 -2.09 -22.18 -7.94
CA ASP A 223 -2.39 -22.00 -9.37
C ASP A 223 -3.12 -20.67 -9.60
N LYS A 224 -2.56 -19.79 -10.44
CA LYS A 224 -3.20 -18.50 -10.78
C LYS A 224 -4.54 -18.67 -11.49
N LYS A 225 -4.81 -19.84 -12.07
CA LYS A 225 -6.08 -20.14 -12.73
C LYS A 225 -7.27 -20.22 -11.78
N PHE A 226 -7.06 -20.35 -10.47
CA PHE A 226 -8.16 -20.28 -9.50
C PHE A 226 -8.92 -18.94 -9.57
N ALA A 227 -8.29 -17.85 -10.03
CA ALA A 227 -8.98 -16.59 -10.28
C ALA A 227 -10.10 -16.69 -11.33
N ARG A 228 -10.03 -17.68 -12.24
CA ARG A 228 -11.06 -17.91 -13.26
C ARG A 228 -12.32 -18.55 -12.74
N GLU A 229 -12.30 -19.09 -11.52
CA GLU A 229 -13.50 -19.67 -10.92
C GLU A 229 -14.56 -18.58 -10.64
N ALA A 230 -14.13 -17.45 -10.06
CA ALA A 230 -14.97 -16.28 -9.87
C ALA A 230 -15.05 -15.39 -11.12
N LEU A 231 -13.96 -15.25 -11.87
CA LEU A 231 -13.87 -14.34 -13.01
C LEU A 231 -13.35 -15.07 -14.26
N PRO A 232 -14.21 -15.78 -15.02
CA PRO A 232 -13.77 -16.64 -16.13
C PRO A 232 -12.93 -15.96 -17.22
N GLN A 233 -13.13 -14.65 -17.43
CA GLN A 233 -12.46 -13.85 -18.47
C GLN A 233 -11.26 -13.05 -17.95
N ILE A 234 -10.85 -13.26 -16.70
CA ILE A 234 -9.73 -12.52 -16.11
C ILE A 234 -8.43 -12.80 -16.87
N GLN A 235 -7.68 -11.73 -17.15
CA GLN A 235 -6.36 -11.84 -17.76
C GLN A 235 -5.37 -12.34 -16.70
N LEU A 236 -4.63 -13.39 -17.03
CA LEU A 236 -3.65 -13.97 -16.12
C LEU A 236 -2.24 -13.54 -16.52
N PRO A 237 -1.27 -13.54 -15.60
CA PRO A 237 0.13 -13.27 -15.92
C PRO A 237 0.66 -14.29 -16.93
N SER A 238 1.76 -13.92 -17.59
CA SER A 238 2.42 -14.77 -18.58
C SER A 238 2.86 -16.10 -17.97
N TYR A 239 3.29 -16.08 -16.71
CA TYR A 239 3.79 -17.26 -16.00
C TYR A 239 2.78 -17.79 -14.96
N GLN A 240 2.24 -18.98 -15.21
CA GLN A 240 1.17 -19.60 -14.42
C GLN A 240 1.62 -20.85 -13.64
N ILE A 241 2.92 -21.07 -13.51
CA ILE A 241 3.46 -22.24 -12.82
C ILE A 241 3.20 -22.18 -11.30
N SER A 242 2.97 -23.35 -10.71
CA SER A 242 2.77 -23.53 -9.27
C SER A 242 4.03 -23.23 -8.46
N TYR A 243 3.86 -22.53 -7.34
CA TYR A 243 4.85 -22.26 -6.30
C TYR A 243 4.51 -23.02 -5.02
N LEU A 244 4.01 -24.27 -5.15
CA LEU A 244 3.63 -25.12 -4.02
C LEU A 244 4.72 -25.26 -2.94
N ASP A 245 6.00 -25.39 -3.34
CA ASP A 245 7.09 -25.51 -2.36
C ASP A 245 7.31 -24.22 -1.57
N ASP A 246 7.10 -23.06 -2.20
CA ASP A 246 7.15 -21.76 -1.51
C ASP A 246 5.99 -21.65 -0.52
N ALA A 247 4.77 -22.08 -0.92
CA ALA A 247 3.62 -22.14 -0.03
C ALA A 247 3.90 -23.04 1.20
N LYS A 248 4.52 -24.22 1.02
CA LYS A 248 4.94 -25.08 2.14
C LYS A 248 5.93 -24.39 3.07
N VAL A 249 6.87 -23.60 2.52
CA VAL A 249 7.83 -22.82 3.33
C VAL A 249 7.10 -21.79 4.18
N HIS A 250 6.12 -21.06 3.63
CA HIS A 250 5.31 -20.11 4.41
C HIS A 250 4.57 -20.78 5.57
N PHE A 251 4.00 -21.97 5.36
CA PHE A 251 3.32 -22.72 6.43
C PHE A 251 4.30 -23.21 7.50
N GLN A 252 5.41 -23.82 7.08
CA GLN A 252 6.41 -24.36 8.00
C GLN A 252 7.02 -23.25 8.88
N LYS A 253 7.44 -22.13 8.26
CA LYS A 253 8.01 -20.99 8.99
C LYS A 253 7.01 -20.37 9.97
N ALA A 254 5.74 -20.26 9.59
CA ALA A 254 4.70 -19.73 10.48
C ALA A 254 4.54 -20.60 11.73
N ILE A 255 4.50 -21.93 11.55
CA ILE A 255 4.40 -22.88 12.66
C ILE A 255 5.64 -22.84 13.56
N ASP A 256 6.83 -22.78 12.97
CA ASP A 256 8.09 -22.77 13.72
C ASP A 256 8.23 -21.50 14.56
N GLN A 257 7.92 -20.33 13.98
CA GLN A 257 7.92 -19.06 14.70
C GLN A 257 6.89 -19.06 15.83
N TYR A 258 5.66 -19.49 15.55
CA TYR A 258 4.60 -19.58 16.55
C TYR A 258 5.02 -20.48 17.72
N LYS A 259 5.57 -21.68 17.44
CA LYS A 259 6.05 -22.60 18.49
C LYS A 259 7.17 -22.00 19.32
N SER A 260 8.11 -21.27 18.70
CA SER A 260 9.21 -20.60 19.40
C SER A 260 8.70 -19.62 20.45
N ILE A 261 7.67 -18.85 20.12
CA ILE A 261 7.15 -17.77 20.97
C ILE A 261 6.15 -18.30 21.99
N PHE A 262 5.16 -19.07 21.54
CA PHE A 262 4.01 -19.49 22.34
C PHE A 262 4.14 -20.90 22.93
N GLY A 263 5.17 -21.66 22.57
CA GLY A 263 5.47 -22.98 23.15
C GLY A 263 4.59 -24.13 22.66
N VAL A 264 3.54 -23.86 21.88
CA VAL A 264 2.62 -24.86 21.32
C VAL A 264 2.47 -24.66 19.81
N ALA A 265 1.93 -25.66 19.10
CA ALA A 265 1.61 -25.49 17.67
C ALA A 265 0.26 -24.78 17.51
N PRO A 266 0.10 -23.90 16.50
CA PRO A 266 -1.20 -23.28 16.22
C PRO A 266 -2.18 -24.34 15.68
N THR A 267 -3.43 -24.29 16.13
CA THR A 267 -4.50 -25.19 15.65
C THR A 267 -5.42 -24.54 14.62
N GLY A 268 -5.56 -23.22 14.67
CA GLY A 268 -6.34 -22.41 13.75
C GLY A 268 -5.47 -21.58 12.82
N MET A 269 -5.98 -21.30 11.62
CA MET A 269 -5.36 -20.39 10.68
C MET A 269 -6.37 -19.43 10.08
N TRP A 270 -6.03 -18.15 10.03
CA TRP A 270 -6.65 -17.21 9.11
C TRP A 270 -5.85 -17.23 7.81
N PRO A 271 -6.38 -17.75 6.70
CA PRO A 271 -5.74 -17.61 5.40
C PRO A 271 -5.62 -16.12 5.06
N SER A 272 -4.53 -15.70 4.43
CA SER A 272 -4.32 -14.30 4.06
C SER A 272 -5.52 -13.78 3.28
N GLU A 273 -6.14 -12.69 3.74
CA GLU A 273 -7.36 -12.11 3.11
C GLU A 273 -8.55 -13.09 3.06
N GLY A 274 -8.63 -14.05 3.98
CA GLY A 274 -9.63 -15.13 3.93
C GLY A 274 -9.54 -15.99 2.66
N SER A 275 -8.41 -15.95 1.94
CA SER A 275 -8.26 -16.55 0.62
C SER A 275 -8.17 -18.08 0.68
N VAL A 276 -9.12 -18.75 0.02
CA VAL A 276 -9.25 -20.21 0.04
C VAL A 276 -9.47 -20.76 -1.37
N CYS A 277 -9.19 -22.06 -1.54
CA CYS A 277 -9.56 -22.86 -2.70
C CYS A 277 -9.56 -24.34 -2.31
N GLN A 278 -10.15 -25.24 -3.11
CA GLN A 278 -10.23 -26.67 -2.77
C GLN A 278 -8.87 -27.30 -2.37
N PRO A 279 -7.76 -27.13 -3.12
CA PRO A 279 -6.48 -27.76 -2.75
C PRO A 279 -5.79 -27.15 -1.53
N PHE A 280 -6.20 -25.95 -1.09
CA PHE A 280 -5.70 -25.33 0.13
C PHE A 280 -5.99 -26.22 1.35
N ILE A 281 -7.10 -26.96 1.34
CA ILE A 281 -7.55 -27.82 2.44
C ILE A 281 -6.56 -28.95 2.70
N SER A 282 -6.13 -29.66 1.65
CA SER A 282 -5.12 -30.71 1.76
C SER A 282 -3.78 -30.19 2.26
N LEU A 283 -3.41 -28.97 1.84
CA LEU A 283 -2.17 -28.33 2.28
C LEU A 283 -2.25 -27.97 3.78
N ALA A 284 -3.29 -27.26 4.21
CA ALA A 284 -3.45 -26.84 5.59
C ALA A 284 -3.51 -28.04 6.56
N GLU A 285 -4.28 -29.08 6.25
CA GLU A 285 -4.35 -30.26 7.11
C GLU A 285 -3.00 -31.00 7.18
N SER A 286 -2.21 -31.01 6.09
CA SER A 286 -0.86 -31.63 6.09
C SER A 286 0.12 -30.98 7.07
N PHE A 287 -0.12 -29.72 7.41
CA PHE A 287 0.65 -28.95 8.38
C PHE A 287 0.03 -28.97 9.78
N GLY A 288 -1.05 -29.73 9.99
CA GLY A 288 -1.66 -29.95 11.30
C GLY A 288 -2.73 -28.93 11.71
N PHE A 289 -3.13 -28.04 10.80
CA PHE A 289 -4.24 -27.12 11.05
C PHE A 289 -5.57 -27.87 11.14
N ARG A 290 -6.38 -27.53 12.14
CA ARG A 290 -7.68 -28.18 12.42
C ARG A 290 -8.86 -27.36 11.96
N TRP A 291 -8.69 -26.04 11.89
CA TRP A 291 -9.74 -25.14 11.45
C TRP A 291 -9.19 -23.91 10.72
N ILE A 292 -9.99 -23.38 9.79
CA ILE A 292 -9.77 -22.10 9.11
C ILE A 292 -11.06 -21.28 9.09
N ALA A 293 -10.96 -19.99 8.74
CA ALA A 293 -12.10 -19.13 8.51
C ALA A 293 -12.01 -18.40 7.16
N THR A 294 -13.17 -18.05 6.59
CA THR A 294 -13.29 -17.26 5.36
C THR A 294 -14.64 -16.50 5.37
N ASP A 295 -15.04 -15.89 4.27
CA ASP A 295 -16.23 -15.03 4.16
C ASP A 295 -17.51 -15.76 3.76
N GLU A 296 -18.67 -15.26 4.20
CA GLU A 296 -19.99 -15.80 3.83
C GLU A 296 -20.25 -15.80 2.33
N GLU A 297 -19.66 -14.89 1.55
CA GLU A 297 -19.83 -14.90 0.10
C GLU A 297 -19.17 -16.11 -0.56
N ILE A 298 -18.09 -16.65 0.04
CA ILE A 298 -17.48 -17.90 -0.39
C ILE A 298 -18.42 -19.08 -0.09
N LEU A 299 -19.10 -19.07 1.06
CA LEU A 299 -20.13 -20.08 1.36
C LEU A 299 -21.31 -19.98 0.39
N SER A 300 -21.74 -18.76 0.06
CA SER A 300 -22.80 -18.52 -0.93
C SER A 300 -22.44 -19.11 -2.28
N ALA A 301 -21.24 -18.82 -2.79
CA ALA A 301 -20.77 -19.37 -4.06
C ALA A 301 -20.62 -20.91 -4.00
N SER A 302 -20.07 -21.44 -2.91
CA SER A 302 -19.88 -22.88 -2.68
C SER A 302 -21.20 -23.65 -2.56
N THR A 303 -22.29 -22.99 -2.18
CA THR A 303 -23.63 -23.58 -2.03
C THR A 303 -24.60 -23.18 -3.14
N HIS A 304 -24.09 -22.56 -4.22
CA HIS A 304 -24.88 -22.07 -5.34
C HIS A 304 -26.03 -21.12 -4.93
N GLY A 305 -25.76 -20.24 -3.95
CA GLY A 305 -26.67 -19.22 -3.45
C GLY A 305 -27.73 -19.72 -2.46
N ASP A 306 -27.65 -20.99 -2.03
CA ASP A 306 -28.57 -21.53 -1.01
C ASP A 306 -28.40 -20.83 0.35
N VAL A 307 -27.18 -20.39 0.67
CA VAL A 307 -26.89 -19.45 1.75
C VAL A 307 -26.56 -18.10 1.11
N SER A 308 -27.39 -17.09 1.32
CA SER A 308 -27.19 -15.76 0.73
C SER A 308 -27.99 -14.71 1.50
N ARG A 309 -27.66 -13.43 1.31
CA ARG A 309 -28.48 -12.32 1.82
C ARG A 309 -29.44 -11.82 0.75
N ASP A 310 -30.65 -11.47 1.16
CA ASP A 310 -31.61 -10.79 0.28
C ASP A 310 -31.29 -9.29 0.14
N SER A 311 -32.07 -8.58 -0.68
CA SER A 311 -31.88 -7.14 -0.91
C SER A 311 -32.13 -6.25 0.32
N GLN A 312 -32.71 -6.81 1.39
CA GLN A 312 -32.90 -6.14 2.67
C GLN A 312 -31.82 -6.53 3.69
N GLY A 313 -30.90 -7.44 3.34
CA GLY A 313 -29.79 -7.89 4.18
C GLY A 313 -30.11 -9.11 5.04
N TYR A 314 -31.31 -9.70 4.94
CA TYR A 314 -31.68 -10.89 5.71
C TYR A 314 -31.04 -12.14 5.14
N VAL A 315 -30.52 -12.99 6.02
CA VAL A 315 -29.87 -14.26 5.65
C VAL A 315 -30.92 -15.30 5.29
N ARG A 316 -30.85 -15.81 4.06
CA ARG A 316 -31.56 -17.01 3.63
C ARG A 316 -30.90 -18.23 4.26
N ASN A 317 -31.72 -19.11 4.85
CA ASN A 317 -31.27 -20.30 5.57
C ASN A 317 -30.24 -19.99 6.68
N PRO A 318 -30.60 -19.18 7.71
CA PRO A 318 -29.65 -18.72 8.74
C PRO A 318 -28.98 -19.87 9.50
N HIS A 319 -29.68 -20.99 9.70
CA HIS A 319 -29.14 -22.20 10.34
C HIS A 319 -27.93 -22.81 9.60
N LYS A 320 -27.69 -22.44 8.33
CA LYS A 320 -26.54 -22.85 7.53
C LYS A 320 -25.38 -21.88 7.70
N LEU A 321 -25.61 -20.57 7.55
CA LEU A 321 -24.57 -19.56 7.75
C LEU A 321 -23.97 -19.61 9.16
N TYR A 322 -24.84 -19.66 10.18
CA TYR A 322 -24.44 -19.63 11.59
C TYR A 322 -24.06 -21.02 12.12
N SER A 323 -23.32 -21.78 11.30
CA SER A 323 -22.85 -23.13 11.60
C SER A 323 -21.44 -23.34 11.06
N ALA A 324 -20.71 -24.30 11.64
CA ALA A 324 -19.43 -24.75 11.13
C ALA A 324 -19.62 -25.86 10.09
N TYR A 325 -18.68 -25.93 9.14
CA TYR A 325 -18.65 -26.96 8.09
C TYR A 325 -17.36 -27.77 8.17
N ARG A 326 -17.41 -28.99 7.63
CA ARG A 326 -16.24 -29.81 7.34
C ARG A 326 -16.02 -29.81 5.83
N VAL A 327 -14.84 -29.40 5.38
CA VAL A 327 -14.46 -29.44 3.96
C VAL A 327 -13.47 -30.59 3.78
N HIS A 328 -13.64 -31.35 2.70
CA HIS A 328 -12.77 -32.46 2.37
C HIS A 328 -12.09 -32.28 1.03
N ASP A 329 -10.78 -32.53 0.95
CA ASP A 329 -10.04 -32.60 -0.30
C ASP A 329 -9.09 -33.79 -0.26
N SER A 330 -9.07 -34.63 -1.29
CA SER A 330 -8.12 -35.75 -1.41
C SER A 330 -7.99 -36.66 -0.16
N GLY A 331 -9.11 -36.93 0.53
CA GLY A 331 -9.16 -37.76 1.75
C GLY A 331 -8.73 -37.05 3.04
N LYS A 332 -8.35 -35.77 2.94
CA LYS A 332 -8.05 -34.85 4.04
C LYS A 332 -9.25 -34.00 4.37
N GLY A 333 -9.31 -33.42 5.58
CA GLY A 333 -10.35 -32.44 5.87
C GLY A 333 -10.00 -31.45 6.98
N ILE A 334 -10.65 -30.29 6.92
CA ILE A 334 -10.50 -29.23 7.90
C ILE A 334 -11.87 -28.65 8.27
N ASN A 335 -12.00 -28.14 9.50
CA ASN A 335 -13.20 -27.40 9.88
C ASN A 335 -13.11 -25.99 9.28
N ILE A 336 -14.22 -25.46 8.78
CA ILE A 336 -14.30 -24.10 8.29
C ILE A 336 -15.47 -23.38 8.94
N VAL A 337 -15.25 -22.11 9.27
CA VAL A 337 -16.28 -21.18 9.73
C VAL A 337 -16.33 -19.98 8.79
N PHE A 338 -17.51 -19.38 8.68
CA PHE A 338 -17.75 -18.28 7.75
C PHE A 338 -18.08 -17.01 8.53
N ARG A 339 -17.45 -15.90 8.13
CA ARG A 339 -17.65 -14.55 8.68
C ARG A 339 -19.07 -14.08 8.37
N ASP A 340 -19.77 -13.55 9.37
CA ASP A 340 -20.92 -12.69 9.14
C ASP A 340 -20.38 -11.33 8.67
N HIS A 341 -20.40 -11.13 7.36
CA HIS A 341 -19.83 -9.95 6.70
C HIS A 341 -20.52 -8.68 7.19
N ALA A 342 -21.85 -8.67 7.21
CA ALA A 342 -22.64 -7.52 7.61
C ALA A 342 -22.34 -7.07 9.04
N LEU A 343 -22.32 -8.00 10.01
CA LEU A 343 -22.00 -7.67 11.40
C LEU A 343 -20.56 -7.17 11.58
N SER A 344 -19.62 -7.76 10.85
CA SER A 344 -18.21 -7.35 10.89
C SER A 344 -18.04 -5.92 10.35
N ASP A 345 -18.72 -5.60 9.24
CA ASP A 345 -18.70 -4.29 8.61
C ASP A 345 -19.41 -3.20 9.41
N LEU A 346 -20.39 -3.57 10.25
CA LEU A 346 -20.98 -2.62 11.19
C LEU A 346 -19.91 -2.07 12.13
N ILE A 347 -19.04 -2.92 12.67
CA ILE A 347 -17.90 -2.51 13.50
C ILE A 347 -16.86 -1.77 12.66
N GLY A 348 -16.50 -2.29 11.49
CA GLY A 348 -15.46 -1.69 10.65
C GLY A 348 -15.79 -0.29 10.14
N PHE A 349 -17.05 -0.02 9.76
CA PHE A 349 -17.38 1.15 8.95
C PHE A 349 -18.59 1.97 9.41
N ARG A 350 -19.51 1.41 10.22
CA ARG A 350 -20.79 2.08 10.52
C ARG A 350 -20.85 2.62 11.94
N TYR A 351 -20.48 1.81 12.93
CA TYR A 351 -20.58 2.16 14.35
C TYR A 351 -19.63 3.28 14.77
N GLN A 352 -18.59 3.57 13.99
CA GLN A 352 -17.73 4.75 14.17
C GLN A 352 -18.48 6.10 14.13
N HIS A 353 -19.69 6.12 13.56
CA HIS A 353 -20.54 7.32 13.47
C HIS A 353 -21.67 7.36 14.51
N SER A 354 -21.74 6.36 15.39
CA SER A 354 -22.84 6.17 16.35
C SER A 354 -22.39 6.42 17.79
N ASP A 355 -23.36 6.64 18.67
CA ASP A 355 -23.10 6.59 20.11
C ASP A 355 -22.63 5.17 20.50
N PRO A 356 -21.54 5.04 21.28
CA PRO A 356 -20.96 3.75 21.67
C PRO A 356 -21.94 2.75 22.32
N GLU A 357 -22.80 3.22 23.23
CA GLU A 357 -23.74 2.35 23.94
C GLU A 357 -24.90 1.92 23.03
N VAL A 358 -25.36 2.81 22.15
CA VAL A 358 -26.37 2.51 21.13
C VAL A 358 -25.84 1.49 20.13
N ALA A 359 -24.63 1.70 19.61
CA ALA A 359 -23.98 0.78 18.67
C ALA A 359 -23.80 -0.63 19.27
N ALA A 360 -23.29 -0.70 20.50
CA ALA A 360 -23.15 -1.97 21.21
C ALA A 360 -24.51 -2.64 21.48
N GLN A 361 -25.56 -1.86 21.75
CA GLN A 361 -26.90 -2.40 21.96
C GLN A 361 -27.53 -2.95 20.68
N ASP A 362 -27.32 -2.26 19.56
CA ASP A 362 -27.76 -2.68 18.22
C ASP A 362 -27.09 -4.01 17.80
N PHE A 363 -25.78 -4.12 18.05
CA PHE A 363 -25.04 -5.35 17.80
C PHE A 363 -25.64 -6.55 18.56
N ILE A 364 -25.89 -6.40 19.86
CA ILE A 364 -26.46 -7.45 20.70
C ILE A 364 -27.91 -7.77 20.33
N HIS A 365 -28.69 -6.75 19.93
CA HIS A 365 -30.03 -6.96 19.41
C HIS A 365 -30.00 -7.84 18.15
N THR A 366 -29.09 -7.53 17.23
CA THR A 366 -28.90 -8.32 16.00
C THR A 366 -28.53 -9.77 16.31
N LEU A 367 -27.61 -10.01 17.25
CA LEU A 367 -27.30 -11.38 17.71
C LEU A 367 -28.53 -12.10 18.27
N SER A 368 -29.33 -11.40 19.07
CA SER A 368 -30.54 -11.97 19.65
C SER A 368 -31.53 -12.38 18.56
N GLU A 369 -31.75 -11.54 17.54
CA GLU A 369 -32.61 -11.85 16.38
C GLU A 369 -32.09 -13.05 15.57
N ILE A 370 -30.77 -13.16 15.40
CA ILE A 370 -30.15 -14.35 14.79
C ILE A 370 -30.52 -15.62 15.58
N GLY A 371 -30.36 -15.60 16.91
CA GLY A 371 -30.75 -16.71 17.78
C GLY A 371 -32.25 -17.06 17.70
N LYS A 372 -33.14 -16.07 17.52
CA LYS A 372 -34.59 -16.30 17.32
C LYS A 372 -34.90 -16.94 15.98
N SER A 373 -34.15 -16.59 14.94
CA SER A 373 -34.34 -17.10 13.58
C SER A 373 -33.96 -18.57 13.42
N ILE A 374 -33.21 -19.14 14.36
CA ILE A 374 -32.75 -20.52 14.34
C ILE A 374 -33.52 -21.35 15.37
N ASN A 375 -34.24 -22.36 14.88
CA ASN A 375 -34.91 -23.35 15.72
C ASN A 375 -34.05 -24.62 15.81
N SER A 376 -33.08 -24.61 16.72
CA SER A 376 -32.13 -25.70 16.95
C SER A 376 -31.78 -25.80 18.43
N ASP A 377 -31.53 -27.02 18.91
CA ASP A 377 -30.98 -27.26 20.25
C ASP A 377 -29.46 -26.98 20.31
N LYS A 378 -28.79 -26.88 19.15
CA LYS A 378 -27.38 -26.46 19.06
C LYS A 378 -27.28 -24.94 19.03
N PRO A 379 -26.28 -24.34 19.70
CA PRO A 379 -26.01 -22.91 19.60
C PRO A 379 -25.75 -22.47 18.16
N ALA A 380 -26.19 -21.28 17.81
CA ALA A 380 -25.83 -20.59 16.57
C ALA A 380 -24.42 -20.02 16.71
N LEU A 381 -23.50 -20.40 15.82
CA LEU A 381 -22.16 -19.82 15.78
C LEU A 381 -22.18 -18.55 14.94
N VAL A 382 -22.05 -17.40 15.58
CA VAL A 382 -21.89 -16.12 14.88
C VAL A 382 -20.43 -15.72 14.89
N THR A 383 -19.82 -15.69 13.70
CA THR A 383 -18.40 -15.39 13.51
C THR A 383 -18.22 -13.95 13.05
N VAL A 384 -17.52 -13.13 13.82
CA VAL A 384 -17.21 -11.74 13.49
C VAL A 384 -15.72 -11.62 13.28
N ILE A 385 -15.30 -11.28 12.06
CA ILE A 385 -13.91 -11.33 11.64
C ILE A 385 -13.57 -10.02 10.94
N LEU A 386 -12.53 -9.35 11.39
CA LEU A 386 -12.07 -8.06 10.84
C LEU A 386 -10.67 -7.74 11.32
N ASP A 387 -10.05 -6.78 10.66
CA ASP A 387 -8.74 -6.25 11.05
C ASP A 387 -8.79 -5.63 12.45
N GLY A 388 -7.73 -5.85 13.21
CA GLY A 388 -7.58 -5.43 14.60
C GLY A 388 -7.09 -4.00 14.75
N GLU A 389 -6.63 -3.34 13.69
CA GLU A 389 -5.98 -2.02 13.72
C GLU A 389 -6.74 -0.92 12.97
N ASN A 390 -7.42 -1.26 11.87
CA ASN A 390 -7.78 -0.27 10.84
C ASN A 390 -8.90 0.71 11.25
N CYS A 391 -9.93 0.26 11.96
CA CYS A 391 -11.11 1.10 12.17
C CYS A 391 -10.97 2.11 13.34
N TRP A 392 -10.10 1.84 14.32
CA TRP A 392 -10.13 2.54 15.61
C TRP A 392 -9.75 4.02 15.55
N GLU A 393 -8.95 4.43 14.56
CA GLU A 393 -8.59 5.85 14.35
C GLU A 393 -9.79 6.73 13.97
N HIS A 394 -10.85 6.12 13.45
CA HIS A 394 -12.08 6.81 13.07
C HIS A 394 -13.11 6.84 14.20
N TYR A 395 -12.91 6.08 15.27
CA TYR A 395 -13.76 6.14 16.44
C TYR A 395 -13.33 7.29 17.37
N PRO A 396 -14.29 8.03 17.95
CA PRO A 396 -14.00 8.92 19.07
C PRO A 396 -13.25 8.18 20.19
N GLY A 397 -12.16 8.78 20.69
CA GLY A 397 -11.36 8.19 21.76
C GLY A 397 -10.71 6.85 21.41
N GLY A 398 -10.45 6.58 20.13
CA GLY A 398 -9.81 5.34 19.68
C GLY A 398 -10.68 4.09 19.85
N GLY A 399 -12.01 4.25 19.93
CA GLY A 399 -12.95 3.12 20.09
C GLY A 399 -13.09 2.60 21.51
N VAL A 400 -12.39 3.18 22.50
CA VAL A 400 -12.35 2.67 23.88
C VAL A 400 -13.74 2.53 24.50
N ASP A 401 -14.60 3.54 24.35
CA ASP A 401 -15.95 3.51 24.92
C ASP A 401 -16.84 2.48 24.22
N PHE A 402 -16.69 2.31 22.91
CA PHE A 402 -17.42 1.32 22.14
C PHE A 402 -17.01 -0.10 22.50
N ILE A 403 -15.71 -0.41 22.54
CA ILE A 403 -15.21 -1.75 22.88
C ILE A 403 -15.62 -2.11 24.32
N ARG A 404 -15.55 -1.16 25.26
CA ARG A 404 -16.03 -1.37 26.64
C ARG A 404 -17.52 -1.66 26.69
N ALA A 405 -18.34 -0.91 25.95
CA ALA A 405 -19.79 -1.15 25.88
C ALA A 405 -20.08 -2.52 25.25
N LEU A 406 -19.42 -2.85 24.14
CA LEU A 406 -19.54 -4.11 23.42
C LEU A 406 -19.17 -5.30 24.32
N TYR A 407 -17.97 -5.32 24.90
CA TYR A 407 -17.50 -6.44 25.71
C TYR A 407 -18.32 -6.61 26.99
N ARG A 408 -18.75 -5.51 27.62
CA ARG A 408 -19.67 -5.56 28.76
C ARG A 408 -20.96 -6.28 28.36
N LYS A 409 -21.61 -5.86 27.27
CA LYS A 409 -22.88 -6.47 26.86
C LYS A 409 -22.70 -7.90 26.35
N CYS A 410 -21.63 -8.21 25.62
CA CYS A 410 -21.33 -9.58 25.18
C CYS A 410 -21.16 -10.55 26.35
N THR A 411 -20.59 -10.09 27.47
CA THR A 411 -20.34 -10.93 28.66
C THR A 411 -21.50 -10.94 29.66
N SER A 412 -22.44 -10.00 29.58
CA SER A 412 -23.58 -9.90 30.50
C SER A 412 -24.93 -10.32 29.91
N THR A 413 -25.06 -10.39 28.58
CA THR A 413 -26.35 -10.68 27.93
C THR A 413 -26.68 -12.17 28.03
N PRO A 414 -27.85 -12.54 28.58
CA PRO A 414 -28.29 -13.93 28.58
C PRO A 414 -28.39 -14.49 27.15
N ASN A 415 -28.07 -15.77 26.97
CA ASN A 415 -28.11 -16.48 25.68
C ASN A 415 -27.05 -16.02 24.64
N VAL A 416 -26.14 -15.11 24.99
CA VAL A 416 -24.95 -14.80 24.18
C VAL A 416 -23.72 -15.23 24.97
N SER A 417 -22.90 -16.08 24.37
CA SER A 417 -21.66 -16.58 24.97
C SER A 417 -20.48 -16.25 24.07
N PRO A 418 -19.53 -15.39 24.48
CA PRO A 418 -18.30 -15.20 23.74
C PRO A 418 -17.45 -16.48 23.83
N VAL A 419 -16.89 -16.94 22.72
CA VAL A 419 -16.14 -18.20 22.63
C VAL A 419 -14.83 -18.02 21.87
N ARG A 420 -13.87 -18.92 22.14
CA ARG A 420 -12.71 -19.15 21.28
C ARG A 420 -13.10 -20.15 20.18
N LEU A 421 -12.70 -19.90 18.94
CA LEU A 421 -13.12 -20.73 17.80
C LEU A 421 -12.69 -22.19 17.95
N GLY A 422 -11.42 -22.42 18.30
CA GLY A 422 -10.88 -23.77 18.50
C GLY A 422 -11.63 -24.55 19.57
N ASP A 423 -11.94 -23.92 20.71
CA ASP A 423 -12.72 -24.54 21.78
C ASP A 423 -14.13 -24.88 21.33
N TYR A 424 -14.81 -23.94 20.66
CA TYR A 424 -16.16 -24.15 20.18
C TYR A 424 -16.22 -25.34 19.21
N LEU A 425 -15.30 -25.40 18.25
CA LEU A 425 -15.22 -26.48 17.26
C LEU A 425 -14.83 -27.83 17.86
N ALA A 426 -14.06 -27.84 18.95
CA ALA A 426 -13.73 -29.07 19.67
C ALA A 426 -14.95 -29.66 20.41
N HIS A 427 -15.79 -28.80 20.99
CA HIS A 427 -17.00 -29.22 21.71
C HIS A 427 -18.20 -29.43 20.79
N ASN A 428 -18.27 -28.71 19.67
CA ASN A 428 -19.36 -28.74 18.69
C ASN A 428 -18.80 -29.05 17.29
N PRO A 429 -18.27 -30.26 17.04
CA PRO A 429 -17.71 -30.62 15.75
C PRO A 429 -18.78 -30.48 14.65
N PRO A 430 -18.40 -29.97 13.46
CA PRO A 430 -19.35 -29.75 12.37
C PRO A 430 -19.95 -31.08 11.89
N THR A 431 -21.26 -31.07 11.70
CA THR A 431 -21.99 -32.18 11.06
C THR A 431 -22.28 -31.91 9.59
N ASN A 432 -22.15 -30.66 9.16
CA ASN A 432 -22.38 -30.23 7.78
C ASN A 432 -21.09 -30.44 6.99
N ASN A 433 -21.18 -31.15 5.87
CA ASN A 433 -20.08 -31.27 4.92
C ASN A 433 -20.26 -30.25 3.79
N LEU A 434 -19.15 -29.72 3.29
CA LEU A 434 -19.12 -28.89 2.09
C LEU A 434 -18.25 -29.61 1.05
N ASP A 435 -18.89 -30.06 -0.03
CA ASP A 435 -18.26 -30.93 -1.04
C ASP A 435 -17.29 -30.16 -1.94
N HIS A 436 -17.62 -28.92 -2.25
CA HIS A 436 -16.80 -28.02 -3.06
C HIS A 436 -16.65 -26.68 -2.34
N LEU A 437 -15.41 -26.25 -2.15
CA LEU A 437 -15.05 -24.94 -1.63
C LEU A 437 -14.65 -24.04 -2.80
N PHE A 438 -15.47 -23.03 -3.02
CA PHE A 438 -15.25 -22.03 -4.04
C PHE A 438 -13.94 -21.27 -3.83
N ALA A 439 -13.17 -21.07 -4.90
CA ALA A 439 -11.95 -20.30 -4.83
C ALA A 439 -12.22 -18.79 -4.81
N GLY A 440 -11.85 -18.12 -3.71
CA GLY A 440 -12.00 -16.68 -3.57
C GLY A 440 -11.43 -16.16 -2.26
N SER A 441 -11.56 -14.86 -2.04
CA SER A 441 -11.14 -14.15 -0.82
C SER A 441 -12.35 -13.54 -0.11
N TRP A 442 -12.12 -12.95 1.06
CA TRP A 442 -13.16 -12.19 1.76
C TRP A 442 -13.57 -10.87 1.08
N ILE A 443 -12.87 -10.47 0.02
CA ILE A 443 -13.16 -9.27 -0.76
C ILE A 443 -13.76 -9.68 -2.09
N ASN A 444 -15.02 -9.29 -2.31
CA ASN A 444 -15.78 -9.55 -3.53
C ASN A 444 -15.75 -11.03 -3.96
N HIS A 445 -15.60 -11.97 -3.02
CA HIS A 445 -15.50 -13.42 -3.25
C HIS A 445 -14.54 -13.84 -4.37
N ASN A 446 -13.50 -13.05 -4.67
CA ASN A 446 -12.62 -13.29 -5.82
C ASN A 446 -11.16 -12.89 -5.51
N PHE A 447 -10.30 -12.96 -6.53
CA PHE A 447 -8.87 -12.60 -6.42
C PHE A 447 -8.46 -11.38 -7.27
N ALA A 448 -9.41 -10.59 -7.77
CA ALA A 448 -9.17 -9.49 -8.72
C ALA A 448 -8.20 -8.43 -8.18
N ILE A 449 -8.18 -8.22 -6.86
CA ILE A 449 -7.28 -7.28 -6.20
C ILE A 449 -5.81 -7.69 -6.31
N TRP A 450 -5.50 -8.98 -6.51
CA TRP A 450 -4.12 -9.48 -6.50
C TRP A 450 -3.68 -10.10 -7.82
N VAL A 451 -4.59 -10.23 -8.79
CA VAL A 451 -4.30 -10.72 -10.14
C VAL A 451 -5.40 -10.28 -11.09
N GLY A 452 -5.02 -9.90 -12.31
CA GLY A 452 -5.99 -9.51 -13.34
C GLY A 452 -5.60 -8.25 -14.06
N HIS A 453 -5.22 -7.22 -13.30
CA HIS A 453 -4.81 -5.95 -13.86
C HIS A 453 -3.44 -6.07 -14.54
N GLU A 454 -3.14 -5.17 -15.48
CA GLU A 454 -1.86 -5.18 -16.20
C GLU A 454 -0.67 -5.02 -15.24
N GLU A 455 -0.86 -4.20 -14.20
CA GLU A 455 0.13 -3.94 -13.15
C GLU A 455 0.37 -5.19 -12.29
N ASP A 456 -0.69 -5.84 -11.79
CA ASP A 456 -0.58 -7.09 -11.01
C ASP A 456 0.14 -8.17 -11.81
N ASN A 457 -0.26 -8.32 -13.09
CA ASN A 457 0.30 -9.33 -13.97
C ASN A 457 1.78 -9.05 -14.25
N THR A 458 2.15 -7.77 -14.41
CA THR A 458 3.55 -7.35 -14.54
C THR A 458 4.35 -7.67 -13.28
N ALA A 459 3.79 -7.41 -12.09
CA ALA A 459 4.43 -7.74 -10.82
C ALA A 459 4.64 -9.25 -10.65
N TRP A 460 3.64 -10.08 -10.98
CA TRP A 460 3.76 -11.54 -10.97
C TRP A 460 4.84 -12.04 -11.94
N ASP A 461 4.91 -11.45 -13.15
CA ASP A 461 5.89 -11.83 -14.15
C ASP A 461 7.33 -11.45 -13.72
N LEU A 462 7.52 -10.29 -13.09
CA LEU A 462 8.82 -9.88 -12.53
C LEU A 462 9.25 -10.77 -11.36
N LEU A 463 8.32 -11.10 -10.45
CA LEU A 463 8.57 -12.05 -9.35
C LEU A 463 8.97 -13.42 -9.89
N HIS A 464 8.29 -13.92 -10.94
CA HIS A 464 8.65 -15.18 -11.56
C HIS A 464 10.05 -15.17 -12.14
N LYS A 465 10.43 -14.12 -12.89
CA LYS A 465 11.76 -13.97 -13.48
C LYS A 465 12.87 -13.99 -12.40
N ALA A 466 12.69 -13.24 -11.31
CA ALA A 466 13.64 -13.22 -10.21
C ALA A 466 13.78 -14.59 -9.53
N ARG A 467 12.65 -15.28 -9.31
CA ARG A 467 12.62 -16.62 -8.73
C ARG A 467 13.30 -17.68 -9.61
N GLU A 468 13.03 -17.68 -10.91
CA GLU A 468 13.68 -18.62 -11.84
C GLU A 468 15.19 -18.34 -11.96
N TYR A 469 15.58 -17.06 -12.00
CA TYR A 469 17.00 -16.70 -11.93
C TYR A 469 17.67 -17.30 -10.68
N LEU A 470 17.07 -17.14 -9.49
CA LEU A 470 17.57 -17.73 -8.24
C LEU A 470 17.69 -19.25 -8.31
N LYS A 471 16.70 -19.94 -8.90
CA LYS A 471 16.75 -21.40 -9.09
C LYS A 471 17.90 -21.85 -9.99
N THR A 472 18.21 -21.12 -11.07
CA THR A 472 19.30 -21.48 -11.98
C THR A 472 20.67 -21.34 -11.32
N LYS A 473 20.81 -20.43 -10.35
CA LYS A 473 22.06 -20.16 -9.64
C LYS A 473 22.26 -21.04 -8.40
N LYS A 474 21.19 -21.64 -7.85
CA LYS A 474 21.22 -22.35 -6.57
C LYS A 474 22.33 -23.42 -6.46
N ASP A 475 22.60 -24.16 -7.53
CA ASP A 475 23.53 -25.29 -7.51
C ASP A 475 24.98 -24.84 -7.74
N ALA A 476 25.19 -23.67 -8.36
CA ALA A 476 26.49 -23.12 -8.69
C ALA A 476 26.99 -22.08 -7.66
N PHE A 477 26.11 -21.60 -6.79
CA PHE A 477 26.44 -20.55 -5.82
C PHE A 477 26.99 -21.13 -4.52
N SER A 478 28.18 -20.67 -4.12
CA SER A 478 28.97 -21.29 -3.06
C SER A 478 28.71 -20.77 -1.65
N LEU A 479 27.89 -19.72 -1.48
CA LEU A 479 27.59 -19.09 -0.18
C LEU A 479 26.13 -19.36 0.24
N PRO A 480 25.87 -20.39 1.07
CA PRO A 480 24.51 -20.80 1.43
C PRO A 480 23.72 -19.73 2.19
N GLU A 481 24.39 -18.92 3.02
CA GLU A 481 23.73 -17.87 3.81
C GLU A 481 23.13 -16.77 2.93
N LEU A 482 23.88 -16.31 1.91
CA LEU A 482 23.39 -15.32 0.96
C LEU A 482 22.29 -15.90 0.07
N LEU A 483 22.38 -17.19 -0.28
CA LEU A 483 21.31 -17.89 -0.99
C LEU A 483 20.01 -17.93 -0.17
N GLN A 484 20.10 -18.17 1.14
CA GLN A 484 18.94 -18.13 2.04
C GLN A 484 18.33 -16.72 2.14
N LYS A 485 19.17 -15.68 2.21
CA LYS A 485 18.70 -14.28 2.15
C LYS A 485 17.99 -13.97 0.84
N ALA A 486 18.54 -14.40 -0.30
CA ALA A 486 17.90 -14.23 -1.60
C ALA A 486 16.55 -14.97 -1.72
N TRP A 487 16.43 -16.19 -1.17
CA TRP A 487 15.12 -16.88 -1.11
C TRP A 487 14.12 -16.17 -0.20
N ARG A 488 14.60 -15.60 0.91
CA ARG A 488 13.77 -14.82 1.82
C ARG A 488 13.15 -13.60 1.12
N GLU A 489 13.91 -12.89 0.29
CA GLU A 489 13.39 -11.78 -0.52
C GLU A 489 12.27 -12.20 -1.47
N ILE A 490 12.38 -13.40 -2.08
CA ILE A 490 11.29 -13.97 -2.90
C ILE A 490 10.03 -14.22 -2.05
N TYR A 491 10.20 -14.73 -0.83
CA TYR A 491 9.05 -14.98 0.05
C TYR A 491 8.41 -13.68 0.54
N ILE A 492 9.20 -12.63 0.80
CA ILE A 492 8.68 -11.30 1.13
C ILE A 492 7.87 -10.76 -0.05
N ALA A 493 8.42 -10.80 -1.27
CA ALA A 493 7.77 -10.30 -2.48
C ALA A 493 6.52 -11.11 -2.90
N GLN A 494 6.22 -12.24 -2.26
CA GLN A 494 4.97 -12.99 -2.44
C GLN A 494 3.81 -12.47 -1.58
N GLY A 495 4.07 -11.57 -0.63
CA GLY A 495 3.04 -11.02 0.25
C GLY A 495 1.93 -10.29 -0.52
N SER A 496 0.69 -10.44 -0.05
CA SER A 496 -0.49 -9.84 -0.70
C SER A 496 -0.44 -8.31 -0.74
N ASP A 497 0.21 -7.70 0.26
CA ASP A 497 0.30 -6.25 0.44
C ASP A 497 0.89 -5.52 -0.77
N TRP A 498 1.81 -6.15 -1.50
CA TRP A 498 2.45 -5.53 -2.67
C TRP A 498 1.47 -5.38 -3.83
N PHE A 499 0.59 -6.36 -4.01
CA PHE A 499 -0.36 -6.41 -5.11
C PHE A 499 -1.61 -5.58 -4.81
N TRP A 500 -1.92 -5.34 -3.54
CA TRP A 500 -3.06 -4.52 -3.11
C TRP A 500 -3.07 -3.10 -3.71
N TRP A 501 -1.90 -2.52 -3.96
CA TRP A 501 -1.75 -1.13 -4.43
C TRP A 501 -1.62 -0.99 -5.95
N TYR A 502 -1.62 -2.12 -6.67
CA TYR A 502 -1.63 -2.13 -8.13
C TYR A 502 -3.07 -2.14 -8.64
N GLY A 503 -3.27 -1.55 -9.83
CA GLY A 503 -4.60 -1.36 -10.41
C GLY A 503 -5.36 -0.15 -9.87
N ASP A 504 -6.62 -0.07 -10.29
CA ASP A 504 -7.51 1.08 -10.03
C ASP A 504 -8.33 0.94 -8.74
N ASP A 505 -8.29 -0.23 -8.10
CA ASP A 505 -9.19 -0.58 -6.98
C ASP A 505 -8.82 0.13 -5.68
N HIS A 506 -7.52 0.34 -5.42
CA HIS A 506 -7.03 1.00 -4.21
C HIS A 506 -5.87 1.95 -4.48
N SER A 507 -5.82 3.06 -3.73
CA SER A 507 -4.73 4.03 -3.80
C SER A 507 -4.55 4.76 -2.48
N CYS A 508 -3.30 4.94 -2.06
CA CYS A 508 -2.91 5.78 -0.95
C CYS A 508 -1.77 6.74 -1.33
N ALA A 509 -1.42 7.65 -0.41
CA ALA A 509 -0.32 8.58 -0.64
C ALA A 509 1.05 7.89 -0.74
N GLN A 510 1.15 6.62 -0.34
CA GLN A 510 2.38 5.83 -0.28
C GLN A 510 2.52 4.78 -1.40
N ASP A 511 1.62 4.74 -2.39
CA ASP A 511 1.65 3.70 -3.43
C ASP A 511 3.01 3.60 -4.16
N ALA A 512 3.67 4.74 -4.39
CA ALA A 512 4.99 4.77 -5.00
C ALA A 512 6.07 4.09 -4.12
N LEU A 513 5.94 4.20 -2.81
CA LEU A 513 6.83 3.55 -1.86
C LEU A 513 6.60 2.04 -1.82
N PHE A 514 5.34 1.58 -1.88
CA PHE A 514 5.03 0.16 -1.95
C PHE A 514 5.56 -0.50 -3.24
N ASP A 515 5.39 0.17 -4.38
CA ASP A 515 5.99 -0.25 -5.66
C ASP A 515 7.53 -0.30 -5.59
N GLU A 516 8.15 0.73 -4.98
CA GLU A 516 9.59 0.77 -4.78
C GLU A 516 10.09 -0.36 -3.88
N LEU A 517 9.41 -0.62 -2.75
CA LEU A 517 9.75 -1.70 -1.83
C LEU A 517 9.64 -3.07 -2.49
N PHE A 518 8.53 -3.34 -3.19
CA PHE A 518 8.36 -4.58 -3.95
C PHE A 518 9.51 -4.79 -4.95
N ARG A 519 9.80 -3.78 -5.78
CA ARG A 519 10.89 -3.86 -6.74
C ARG A 519 12.25 -3.98 -6.06
N ARG A 520 12.45 -3.36 -4.89
CA ARG A 520 13.69 -3.45 -4.10
C ARG A 520 13.92 -4.87 -3.58
N HIS A 521 12.90 -5.55 -3.05
CA HIS A 521 13.01 -6.97 -2.70
C HIS A 521 13.45 -7.83 -3.89
N LEU A 522 12.87 -7.60 -5.07
CA LEU A 522 13.31 -8.31 -6.29
C LEU A 522 14.76 -7.97 -6.68
N LYS A 523 15.20 -6.71 -6.54
CA LYS A 523 16.60 -6.31 -6.81
C LYS A 523 17.57 -6.93 -5.80
N ASN A 524 17.17 -7.04 -4.54
CA ASN A 524 17.99 -7.62 -3.46
C ASN A 524 18.35 -9.08 -3.77
N VAL A 525 17.47 -9.85 -4.45
CA VAL A 525 17.78 -11.21 -4.92
C VAL A 525 19.04 -11.25 -5.78
N TYR A 526 19.18 -10.32 -6.73
CA TYR A 526 20.37 -10.23 -7.60
C TYR A 526 21.58 -9.72 -6.83
N ALA A 527 21.39 -8.69 -5.99
CA ALA A 527 22.46 -8.10 -5.20
C ALA A 527 23.11 -9.10 -4.22
N PHE A 528 22.32 -9.94 -3.54
CA PHE A 528 22.86 -10.99 -2.66
C PHE A 528 23.67 -12.06 -3.41
N LEU A 529 23.39 -12.25 -4.69
CA LEU A 529 24.14 -13.16 -5.55
C LEU A 529 25.32 -12.48 -6.27
N GLY A 530 25.54 -11.17 -6.04
CA GLY A 530 26.62 -10.39 -6.62
C GLY A 530 26.42 -9.99 -8.09
N ASP A 531 25.21 -10.16 -8.63
CA ASP A 531 24.86 -9.80 -10.01
C ASP A 531 24.07 -8.48 -10.03
N LEU A 532 24.11 -7.76 -11.16
CA LEU A 532 23.33 -6.54 -11.36
C LEU A 532 21.85 -6.87 -11.63
N PRO A 533 20.88 -6.16 -11.03
CA PRO A 533 19.47 -6.39 -11.28
C PRO A 533 19.09 -6.00 -12.72
N PRO A 534 18.08 -6.67 -13.33
CA PRO A 534 17.55 -6.28 -14.63
C PRO A 534 17.00 -4.84 -14.63
N VAL A 535 17.25 -4.10 -15.72
CA VAL A 535 16.79 -2.70 -15.91
C VAL A 535 15.26 -2.57 -15.84
N GLU A 536 14.53 -3.65 -16.11
CA GLU A 536 13.07 -3.72 -15.95
C GLU A 536 12.62 -3.39 -14.52
N LEU A 537 13.41 -3.75 -13.49
CA LEU A 537 13.11 -3.46 -12.08
C LEU A 537 13.35 -1.98 -11.69
N ASP A 538 14.01 -1.20 -12.55
CA ASP A 538 14.14 0.25 -12.37
C ASP A 538 12.89 1.01 -12.82
N ARG A 539 11.99 0.36 -13.57
CA ARG A 539 10.73 0.95 -14.01
C ARG A 539 9.65 0.71 -12.95
N PRO A 540 8.97 1.77 -12.47
CA PRO A 540 7.78 1.60 -11.65
C PRO A 540 6.75 0.73 -12.36
N ILE A 541 6.17 -0.23 -11.65
CA ILE A 541 5.11 -1.10 -12.18
C ILE A 541 3.82 -0.30 -12.23
N ARG A 542 3.56 0.46 -11.15
CA ARG A 542 2.42 1.35 -11.10
C ARG A 542 2.58 2.48 -12.10
N LYS A 543 1.81 2.40 -13.18
CA LYS A 543 1.57 3.48 -14.11
C LYS A 543 0.63 4.43 -13.40
N LYS A 544 1.16 5.41 -12.64
CA LYS A 544 0.37 6.51 -12.08
C LYS A 544 -0.66 6.89 -13.13
N GLY A 545 -1.95 6.72 -12.84
CA GLY A 545 -3.03 7.22 -13.69
C GLY A 545 -2.65 8.65 -14.04
N ALA A 546 -2.27 8.86 -15.30
CA ALA A 546 -1.46 10.00 -15.67
C ALA A 546 -2.30 11.25 -15.41
N ARG A 547 -2.08 11.94 -14.28
CA ARG A 547 -2.35 13.36 -14.23
C ARG A 547 -1.50 13.92 -15.34
N SER A 548 -2.15 14.32 -16.43
CA SER A 548 -1.51 14.88 -17.60
C SER A 548 -0.55 15.96 -17.12
N ILE A 549 0.76 15.66 -17.15
CA ILE A 549 1.82 16.56 -16.68
C ILE A 549 1.92 17.79 -17.59
N HIS A 550 1.24 17.75 -18.73
CA HIS A 550 1.11 18.79 -19.72
C HIS A 550 -0.33 18.93 -20.20
N THR A 551 -0.71 20.10 -20.72
CA THR A 551 -1.94 20.24 -21.52
C THR A 551 -1.71 19.72 -22.95
N LEU A 552 -2.79 19.42 -23.67
CA LEU A 552 -2.74 19.09 -25.09
C LEU A 552 -3.06 20.31 -25.97
N PRO A 553 -2.52 20.39 -27.19
CA PRO A 553 -2.91 21.40 -28.17
C PRO A 553 -4.43 21.36 -28.44
N ARG A 554 -5.05 22.53 -28.65
CA ARG A 554 -6.50 22.66 -28.87
C ARG A 554 -6.91 23.08 -30.28
N SER A 555 -5.96 23.53 -31.10
CA SER A 555 -6.16 23.87 -32.52
C SER A 555 -4.86 23.63 -33.29
N PHE A 556 -4.90 23.75 -34.62
CA PHE A 556 -3.67 23.83 -35.38
C PHE A 556 -2.89 25.11 -35.06
N LEU A 557 -1.57 25.01 -35.09
CA LEU A 557 -0.65 26.13 -34.87
C LEU A 557 -0.04 26.60 -36.18
N GLU A 558 0.04 27.92 -36.35
CA GLU A 558 0.82 28.58 -37.38
C GLU A 558 1.91 29.43 -36.72
N ILE A 559 3.10 28.85 -36.57
CA ILE A 559 4.22 29.48 -35.87
C ILE A 559 5.23 30.00 -36.89
N ARG A 560 5.66 31.26 -36.71
CA ARG A 560 6.85 31.77 -37.37
C ARG A 560 8.06 31.51 -36.49
N ILE A 561 9.00 30.71 -36.96
CA ILE A 561 10.22 30.37 -36.21
C ILE A 561 11.20 31.56 -36.22
N ASP A 562 11.06 32.46 -35.25
CA ASP A 562 11.92 33.64 -35.10
C ASP A 562 12.53 33.79 -33.68
N GLY A 563 12.14 32.92 -32.74
CA GLY A 563 12.68 32.87 -31.38
C GLY A 563 12.08 33.93 -30.45
N LEU A 564 11.01 34.62 -30.87
CA LEU A 564 10.27 35.59 -30.08
C LEU A 564 8.89 35.02 -29.71
N PRO A 565 8.61 34.80 -28.42
CA PRO A 565 7.36 34.17 -28.01
C PRO A 565 6.20 35.15 -28.15
N ARG A 566 5.41 35.04 -29.22
CA ARG A 566 4.19 35.84 -29.39
C ARG A 566 3.02 35.11 -28.77
N PHE A 567 2.28 35.80 -27.91
CA PHE A 567 1.18 35.22 -27.15
C PHE A 567 0.14 34.49 -28.02
N PHE A 568 -0.27 35.10 -29.14
CA PHE A 568 -1.29 34.54 -30.03
C PHE A 568 -0.84 33.30 -30.81
N GLU A 569 0.45 33.13 -31.05
CA GLU A 569 0.97 31.98 -31.81
C GLU A 569 0.92 30.69 -30.98
N TRP A 570 1.12 30.79 -29.66
CA TRP A 570 1.20 29.66 -28.74
C TRP A 570 -0.04 29.51 -27.83
N LEU A 571 -1.10 30.31 -28.05
CA LEU A 571 -2.27 30.40 -27.17
C LEU A 571 -2.98 29.05 -26.97
N THR A 572 -3.05 28.24 -28.03
CA THR A 572 -3.74 26.95 -28.05
C THR A 572 -2.77 25.77 -28.01
N ALA A 573 -1.49 26.01 -27.72
CA ALA A 573 -0.48 24.96 -27.63
C ALA A 573 -0.65 24.08 -26.38
N GLY A 574 -0.16 22.86 -26.47
CA GLY A 574 0.12 22.04 -25.30
C GLY A 574 1.26 22.65 -24.50
N HIS A 575 1.18 22.56 -23.18
CA HIS A 575 2.09 23.25 -22.27
C HIS A 575 2.49 22.31 -21.12
N TYR A 576 3.79 22.19 -20.90
CA TYR A 576 4.41 21.52 -19.75
C TYR A 576 5.18 22.55 -18.92
N ALA A 577 4.91 22.62 -17.62
CA ALA A 577 5.60 23.51 -16.68
C ALA A 577 6.62 22.72 -15.85
N CYS A 578 7.90 23.10 -15.90
CA CYS A 578 8.99 22.36 -15.25
C CYS A 578 9.00 22.49 -13.71
N GLN A 579 8.17 23.37 -13.11
CA GLN A 579 8.20 23.71 -11.68
C GLN A 579 7.15 22.99 -10.80
N GLY A 580 6.38 22.03 -11.35
CA GLY A 580 5.24 21.41 -10.66
C GLY A 580 5.43 19.98 -10.13
N GLU A 581 6.61 19.36 -10.27
CA GLU A 581 6.80 17.94 -9.99
C GLU A 581 6.97 17.63 -8.49
N ARG A 582 6.08 16.79 -7.95
CA ARG A 582 6.15 16.23 -6.58
C ARG A 582 6.90 14.90 -6.61
N GLY A 583 8.20 14.93 -6.34
CA GLY A 583 9.06 13.75 -6.19
C GLY A 583 10.32 14.07 -5.39
N THR A 584 10.77 13.14 -4.54
CA THR A 584 11.93 13.27 -3.63
C THR A 584 13.27 13.42 -4.36
N MET A 585 13.34 13.05 -5.64
CA MET A 585 14.52 13.21 -6.52
C MET A 585 14.54 14.53 -7.31
N ALA A 586 13.47 15.33 -7.28
CA ALA A 586 13.40 16.59 -8.03
C ALA A 586 14.22 17.75 -7.40
N MET A 587 14.79 17.55 -6.22
CA MET A 587 15.47 18.60 -5.45
C MET A 587 16.95 18.82 -5.82
N THR A 588 17.55 18.00 -6.69
CA THR A 588 19.01 17.96 -6.87
C THR A 588 19.56 18.51 -8.18
N THR A 589 18.73 18.85 -9.18
CA THR A 589 19.20 19.50 -10.43
C THR A 589 18.37 20.73 -10.76
N LYS A 590 18.84 21.92 -10.36
CA LYS A 590 18.34 23.20 -10.89
C LYS A 590 18.99 23.46 -12.25
N GLY A 591 18.35 23.05 -13.33
CA GLY A 591 18.75 23.43 -14.68
C GLY A 591 17.97 24.63 -15.22
N PRO A 592 18.29 25.12 -16.43
CA PRO A 592 17.75 26.36 -16.96
C PRO A 592 16.33 26.25 -17.58
N LEU A 593 15.76 25.05 -17.77
CA LEU A 593 14.43 24.85 -18.38
C LEU A 593 13.31 25.34 -17.47
N HIS A 594 12.33 26.04 -18.05
CA HIS A 594 11.19 26.60 -17.32
C HIS A 594 9.85 26.08 -17.84
N ASP A 595 9.58 26.26 -19.14
CA ASP A 595 8.36 25.74 -19.79
C ASP A 595 8.71 25.09 -21.13
N ILE A 596 7.92 24.07 -21.50
CA ILE A 596 7.89 23.53 -22.86
C ILE A 596 6.49 23.76 -23.43
N TYR A 597 6.42 24.41 -24.57
CA TYR A 597 5.22 24.48 -25.39
C TYR A 597 5.37 23.59 -26.61
N PHE A 598 4.30 22.92 -27.02
CA PHE A 598 4.30 22.08 -28.20
C PHE A 598 2.95 22.11 -28.89
N GLY A 599 2.95 21.87 -30.19
CA GLY A 599 1.74 21.70 -30.97
C GLY A 599 2.07 21.48 -32.42
N PHE A 600 1.08 21.50 -33.30
CA PHE A 600 1.26 20.97 -34.64
C PHE A 600 0.29 21.59 -35.64
N ASN A 601 0.64 21.45 -36.91
CA ASN A 601 -0.32 21.47 -38.02
C ASN A 601 -0.29 20.11 -38.75
N LEU A 602 -0.99 19.97 -39.88
CA LEU A 602 -1.06 18.70 -40.62
C LEU A 602 0.31 18.15 -41.08
N LYS A 603 1.31 19.02 -41.21
CA LYS A 603 2.62 18.69 -41.80
C LYS A 603 3.77 18.73 -40.79
N LYS A 604 3.69 19.58 -39.78
CA LYS A 604 4.81 19.94 -38.91
C LYS A 604 4.42 19.87 -37.43
N LEU A 605 5.37 19.41 -36.62
CA LEU A 605 5.44 19.54 -35.17
C LEU A 605 6.23 20.80 -34.82
N PHE A 606 5.69 21.63 -33.93
CA PHE A 606 6.32 22.80 -33.37
C PHE A 606 6.64 22.56 -31.90
N ILE A 607 7.85 22.90 -31.48
CA ILE A 607 8.27 22.85 -30.07
C ILE A 607 8.92 24.19 -29.73
N ARG A 608 8.56 24.72 -28.56
CA ARG A 608 9.15 25.92 -27.97
C ARG A 608 9.66 25.60 -26.57
N ILE A 609 10.88 26.06 -26.29
CA ILE A 609 11.57 25.82 -25.04
C ILE A 609 11.87 27.17 -24.39
N ASP A 610 11.32 27.36 -23.21
CA ASP A 610 11.50 28.55 -22.38
C ASP A 610 12.50 28.23 -21.26
N CYS A 611 13.36 29.20 -20.96
CA CYS A 611 14.31 29.12 -19.86
C CYS A 611 13.93 30.08 -18.73
N ILE A 612 14.51 29.90 -17.54
CA ILE A 612 14.25 30.74 -16.34
C ILE A 612 14.45 32.25 -16.63
N ALA A 613 15.41 32.57 -17.51
CA ALA A 613 15.60 33.88 -18.10
C ALA A 613 15.74 33.74 -19.63
N ASP A 614 16.00 34.86 -20.32
CA ASP A 614 16.22 34.88 -21.78
C ASP A 614 17.09 33.71 -22.28
N ALA A 615 16.59 32.94 -23.24
CA ALA A 615 17.22 31.69 -23.67
C ALA A 615 18.66 31.89 -24.14
N ARG A 616 18.99 33.01 -24.83
CA ARG A 616 20.39 33.30 -25.21
C ARG A 616 21.30 33.52 -24.01
N GLN A 617 20.78 33.99 -22.88
CA GLN A 617 21.56 34.18 -21.67
C GLN A 617 21.67 32.88 -20.87
N SER A 618 20.54 32.21 -20.67
CA SER A 618 20.44 30.97 -19.90
C SER A 618 21.23 29.82 -20.52
N LEU A 619 21.37 29.81 -21.86
CA LEU A 619 22.01 28.73 -22.59
C LEU A 619 23.52 28.94 -22.86
N LYS A 620 24.13 30.05 -22.43
CA LYS A 620 25.53 30.39 -22.77
C LYS A 620 26.58 29.37 -22.35
N GLN A 621 26.31 28.66 -21.25
CA GLN A 621 27.23 27.69 -20.64
C GLN A 621 27.01 26.25 -21.14
N PHE A 622 26.00 26.03 -21.98
CA PHE A 622 25.65 24.71 -22.48
C PHE A 622 26.07 24.55 -23.94
N HIS A 623 26.26 23.31 -24.37
CA HIS A 623 26.85 23.02 -25.68
C HIS A 623 25.80 22.50 -26.66
N GLN A 624 24.80 21.75 -26.18
CA GLN A 624 23.78 21.13 -27.01
C GLN A 624 22.40 21.10 -26.33
N ILE A 625 21.34 21.13 -27.13
CA ILE A 625 19.99 20.75 -26.73
C ILE A 625 19.61 19.51 -27.54
N LYS A 626 19.09 18.50 -26.85
CA LYS A 626 18.62 17.26 -27.44
C LYS A 626 17.11 17.14 -27.26
N ILE A 627 16.41 16.75 -28.31
CA ILE A 627 15.01 16.32 -28.25
C ILE A 627 14.98 14.84 -28.57
N GLY A 628 14.76 14.00 -27.56
CA GLY A 628 14.71 12.56 -27.74
C GLY A 628 13.28 12.07 -27.93
N PHE A 629 13.02 11.34 -29.01
CA PHE A 629 11.74 10.69 -29.25
C PHE A 629 11.81 9.24 -28.77
N LEU A 630 10.88 8.86 -27.89
CA LEU A 630 10.65 7.46 -27.55
C LEU A 630 9.71 6.82 -28.58
N GLU A 631 8.72 7.59 -29.02
CA GLU A 631 7.82 7.24 -30.09
C GLU A 631 7.82 8.42 -31.06
N PRO A 632 8.27 8.25 -32.31
CA PRO A 632 8.84 7.03 -32.90
C PRO A 632 10.24 6.73 -32.34
N ALA A 633 10.52 5.45 -32.08
CA ALA A 633 11.82 5.03 -31.55
C ALA A 633 12.97 5.33 -32.54
N GLY A 634 14.17 5.60 -32.02
CA GLY A 634 15.38 5.79 -32.84
C GLY A 634 15.57 7.19 -33.42
N HIS A 635 14.65 8.12 -33.15
CA HIS A 635 14.69 9.51 -33.61
C HIS A 635 15.16 10.47 -32.51
N GLN A 636 16.07 11.39 -32.84
CA GLN A 636 16.45 12.49 -31.95
C GLN A 636 16.83 13.74 -32.74
N VAL A 637 16.50 14.91 -32.21
CA VAL A 637 16.99 16.19 -32.74
C VAL A 637 18.13 16.68 -31.87
N ILE A 638 19.26 17.02 -32.48
CA ILE A 638 20.42 17.64 -31.82
C ILE A 638 20.58 19.05 -32.33
N ILE A 639 20.62 20.00 -31.40
CA ILE A 639 20.78 21.43 -31.64
C ILE A 639 22.10 21.86 -31.00
N ASP A 640 23.06 22.32 -31.80
CA ASP A 640 24.36 22.80 -31.33
C ASP A 640 24.30 24.30 -31.01
N ILE A 641 24.66 24.65 -29.77
CA ILE A 641 24.63 26.02 -29.22
C ILE A 641 26.00 26.46 -28.65
N SER A 642 27.06 25.76 -29.03
CA SER A 642 28.45 25.88 -28.53
C SER A 642 29.10 27.27 -28.62
N ASN A 643 28.50 28.23 -29.33
CA ASN A 643 29.04 29.58 -29.50
C ASN A 643 28.29 30.63 -28.64
N GLN A 644 28.44 30.55 -27.32
CA GLN A 644 27.87 31.52 -26.35
C GLN A 644 26.35 31.76 -26.53
N GLY A 645 25.57 30.71 -26.79
CA GLY A 645 24.12 30.83 -27.00
C GLY A 645 23.72 31.34 -28.40
N LYS A 646 24.60 31.19 -29.40
CA LYS A 646 24.24 31.29 -30.82
C LYS A 646 24.01 29.90 -31.40
N LEU A 647 22.97 29.78 -32.21
CA LEU A 647 22.67 28.58 -32.96
C LEU A 647 23.74 28.33 -34.03
N THR A 648 24.34 27.14 -34.02
CA THR A 648 25.35 26.72 -35.01
C THR A 648 24.75 25.76 -36.04
N SER A 649 23.97 24.78 -35.58
CA SER A 649 23.36 23.73 -36.40
C SER A 649 22.19 23.05 -35.67
N ALA A 650 21.23 22.52 -36.41
CA ALA A 650 20.19 21.64 -35.89
C ALA A 650 19.92 20.50 -36.87
N HIS A 651 20.02 19.27 -36.38
CA HIS A 651 19.93 18.05 -37.19
C HIS A 651 18.98 17.04 -36.57
N LEU A 652 18.19 16.37 -37.40
CA LEU A 652 17.44 15.18 -37.00
C LEU A 652 18.28 13.94 -37.31
N LEU A 653 18.44 13.09 -36.31
CA LEU A 653 19.13 11.80 -36.41
C LEU A 653 18.10 10.68 -36.32
N SER A 654 18.11 9.78 -37.31
CA SER A 654 17.39 8.50 -37.24
C SER A 654 18.41 7.37 -37.41
N GLY A 655 18.75 6.69 -36.31
CA GLY A 655 19.85 5.71 -36.31
C GLY A 655 21.22 6.34 -36.69
N LYS A 656 21.74 6.03 -37.89
CA LYS A 656 23.01 6.57 -38.43
C LYS A 656 22.81 7.65 -39.50
N GLU A 657 21.57 7.92 -39.90
CA GLU A 657 21.25 8.87 -40.96
C GLU A 657 21.00 10.27 -40.38
N ILE A 658 21.52 11.30 -41.08
CA ILE A 658 21.40 12.71 -40.71
C ILE A 658 20.46 13.38 -41.72
N PHE A 659 19.31 13.85 -41.25
CA PHE A 659 18.38 14.62 -42.07
C PHE A 659 18.69 16.12 -41.97
N SER A 660 18.75 16.76 -43.14
CA SER A 660 19.12 18.16 -43.38
C SER A 660 18.15 19.15 -42.72
N PRO A 661 18.56 20.43 -42.55
CA PRO A 661 18.34 21.19 -41.33
C PRO A 661 16.86 21.39 -41.00
N ILE A 662 16.59 21.27 -39.70
CA ILE A 662 15.29 21.61 -39.12
C ILE A 662 15.22 23.13 -39.01
N GLU A 663 14.04 23.69 -39.24
CA GLU A 663 13.81 25.12 -39.06
C GLU A 663 13.84 25.44 -37.56
N ILE A 664 14.78 26.31 -37.14
CA ILE A 664 15.03 26.63 -35.73
C ILE A 664 15.42 28.10 -35.56
N ALA A 665 14.99 28.70 -34.44
CA ALA A 665 15.40 30.03 -34.02
C ALA A 665 15.72 30.06 -32.52
N LEU A 666 16.74 30.85 -32.15
CA LEU A 666 17.16 31.09 -30.77
C LEU A 666 17.27 32.60 -30.51
N GLN A 667 16.32 33.12 -29.74
CA GLN A 667 16.36 34.50 -29.23
C GLN A 667 15.91 34.55 -27.77
N LYS A 668 14.67 34.97 -27.48
CA LYS A 668 14.14 34.96 -26.12
C LYS A 668 13.81 33.54 -25.67
N VAL A 669 13.40 32.71 -26.63
CA VAL A 669 13.09 31.29 -26.48
C VAL A 669 13.80 30.50 -27.60
N VAL A 670 13.80 29.17 -27.49
CA VAL A 670 14.15 28.29 -28.62
C VAL A 670 12.86 27.83 -29.28
N GLU A 671 12.73 28.00 -30.60
CA GLU A 671 11.61 27.51 -31.38
C GLU A 671 12.11 26.59 -32.49
N LEU A 672 11.40 25.49 -32.72
CA LEU A 672 11.75 24.54 -33.78
C LEU A 672 10.50 23.99 -34.49
N SER A 673 10.67 23.67 -35.77
CA SER A 673 9.64 23.11 -36.65
C SER A 673 10.16 21.84 -37.32
N ILE A 674 9.60 20.68 -36.96
CA ILE A 674 9.98 19.36 -37.46
C ILE A 674 8.86 18.81 -38.37
N PRO A 675 9.12 18.50 -39.65
CA PRO A 675 8.14 17.82 -40.49
C PRO A 675 7.84 16.40 -39.98
N PHE A 676 6.57 16.01 -39.89
CA PHE A 676 6.18 14.66 -39.44
C PHE A 676 6.69 13.56 -40.37
N GLU A 677 6.83 13.85 -41.67
CA GLU A 677 7.41 12.94 -42.66
C GLU A 677 8.85 12.58 -42.30
N THR A 678 9.62 13.52 -41.74
CA THR A 678 11.01 13.30 -41.31
C THR A 678 11.10 12.52 -39.99
N LEU A 679 10.01 12.43 -39.23
CA LEU A 679 9.89 11.55 -38.06
C LEU A 679 9.30 10.18 -38.42
N GLU A 680 8.87 9.95 -39.67
CA GLU A 680 8.24 8.70 -40.10
C GLU A 680 6.97 8.32 -39.30
N VAL A 681 6.26 9.31 -38.75
CA VAL A 681 5.04 9.12 -37.93
C VAL A 681 3.81 9.24 -38.83
N ASN A 682 2.91 8.26 -38.87
CA ASN A 682 1.63 8.33 -39.58
C ASN A 682 0.52 9.02 -38.76
N GLU A 683 -0.58 9.43 -39.40
CA GLU A 683 -1.73 10.01 -38.70
C GLU A 683 -2.25 9.07 -37.60
N ASN A 684 -2.68 9.62 -36.46
CA ASN A 684 -3.08 8.92 -35.24
C ASN A 684 -2.00 8.06 -34.56
N GLN A 685 -0.76 8.05 -35.04
CA GLN A 685 0.33 7.43 -34.28
C GLN A 685 0.80 8.33 -33.16
N THR A 686 1.16 7.72 -32.04
CA THR A 686 1.66 8.39 -30.85
C THR A 686 3.04 8.99 -31.09
N VAL A 687 3.22 10.22 -30.62
CA VAL A 687 4.49 10.93 -30.55
C VAL A 687 4.78 11.22 -29.08
N SER A 688 5.88 10.68 -28.59
CA SER A 688 6.31 10.78 -27.20
C SER A 688 7.76 11.27 -27.14
N PHE A 689 8.01 12.44 -26.53
CA PHE A 689 9.34 13.06 -26.54
C PHE A 689 9.73 13.72 -25.21
N TYR A 690 11.02 13.99 -25.05
CA TYR A 690 11.59 14.83 -23.98
C TYR A 690 12.63 15.79 -24.55
N VAL A 691 12.90 16.86 -23.81
CA VAL A 691 13.96 17.85 -24.09
C VAL A 691 15.04 17.70 -23.02
N GLU A 692 16.31 17.71 -23.44
CA GLU A 692 17.47 17.58 -22.57
C GLU A 692 18.51 18.63 -22.95
N ILE A 693 19.13 19.27 -21.96
CA ILE A 693 20.23 20.21 -22.15
C ILE A 693 21.53 19.52 -21.75
N LEU A 694 22.52 19.60 -22.63
CA LEU A 694 23.78 18.90 -22.53
C LEU A 694 24.96 19.87 -22.39
N GLU A 695 25.88 19.53 -21.49
CA GLU A 695 27.19 20.18 -21.35
C GLU A 695 28.28 19.12 -21.49
N ASN A 696 29.19 19.25 -22.46
CA ASN A 696 30.24 18.27 -22.72
C ASN A 696 29.73 16.81 -22.90
N GLY A 697 28.52 16.64 -23.45
CA GLY A 697 27.88 15.33 -23.65
C GLY A 697 27.19 14.74 -22.42
N LEU A 698 27.17 15.44 -21.28
CA LEU A 698 26.46 15.05 -20.07
C LEU A 698 25.16 15.84 -19.92
N GLY A 699 24.06 15.13 -19.64
CA GLY A 699 22.75 15.73 -19.36
C GLY A 699 22.80 16.57 -18.08
N ARG A 700 22.44 17.85 -18.19
CA ARG A 700 22.41 18.81 -17.07
C ARG A 700 21.00 19.18 -16.64
N ASP A 701 20.05 19.14 -17.57
CA ASP A 701 18.66 19.40 -17.32
C ASP A 701 17.79 18.63 -18.30
N ARG A 702 16.60 18.23 -17.87
CA ARG A 702 15.67 17.45 -18.70
C ARG A 702 14.23 17.86 -18.38
N ALA A 703 13.41 17.99 -19.40
CA ALA A 703 11.98 18.24 -19.27
C ALA A 703 11.18 17.36 -20.26
N PRO A 704 10.21 16.58 -19.80
CA PRO A 704 9.88 16.34 -18.38
C PRO A 704 11.01 15.66 -17.59
N ARG A 705 11.14 15.91 -16.27
CA ARG A 705 12.20 15.24 -15.48
C ARG A 705 11.84 13.78 -15.26
N GLU A 706 10.57 13.51 -14.99
CA GLU A 706 9.94 12.18 -15.01
C GLU A 706 8.85 12.13 -16.09
N GLY A 707 8.80 11.04 -16.86
CA GLY A 707 7.83 10.88 -17.95
C GLY A 707 8.24 11.49 -19.30
N LEU A 708 7.23 11.72 -20.16
CA LEU A 708 7.37 12.19 -21.54
C LEU A 708 6.21 13.15 -21.88
N ILE A 709 6.43 14.03 -22.86
CA ILE A 709 5.36 14.76 -23.52
C ILE A 709 4.78 13.87 -24.60
N THR A 710 3.49 13.55 -24.51
CA THR A 710 2.83 12.58 -25.39
C THR A 710 1.58 13.16 -26.05
N PHE A 711 1.45 12.98 -27.36
CA PHE A 711 0.27 13.34 -28.15
C PHE A 711 0.17 12.45 -29.40
N ASN A 712 -0.98 12.41 -30.08
CA ASN A 712 -1.13 11.69 -31.35
C ASN A 712 -0.98 12.65 -32.53
N ARG A 713 -0.29 12.22 -33.62
CA ARG A 713 -0.20 13.01 -34.86
C ARG A 713 -1.63 13.35 -35.34
N PRO A 714 -1.96 14.62 -35.59
CA PRO A 714 -3.32 15.03 -35.90
C PRO A 714 -3.79 14.49 -37.25
N THR A 715 -5.10 14.21 -37.34
CA THR A 715 -5.81 14.02 -38.61
C THR A 715 -6.35 15.36 -39.12
N ARG A 716 -6.90 15.35 -40.35
CA ARG A 716 -7.61 16.53 -40.90
C ARG A 716 -8.82 16.97 -40.07
N ASP A 717 -9.40 16.06 -39.31
CA ASP A 717 -10.61 16.30 -38.53
C ASP A 717 -10.30 16.77 -37.09
N PHE A 718 -9.03 16.95 -36.73
CA PHE A 718 -8.58 17.31 -35.39
C PHE A 718 -9.32 18.54 -34.81
N GLU A 719 -9.49 19.61 -35.60
CA GLU A 719 -10.23 20.79 -35.14
C GLU A 719 -11.72 20.54 -35.01
N GLN A 720 -12.34 19.66 -35.80
CA GLN A 720 -13.76 19.32 -35.64
C GLN A 720 -13.98 18.49 -34.36
N ILE A 721 -13.07 17.55 -34.09
CA ILE A 721 -13.10 16.71 -32.88
C ILE A 721 -12.98 17.54 -31.60
N MET A 722 -12.19 18.61 -31.59
CA MET A 722 -12.00 19.46 -30.41
C MET A 722 -13.14 20.46 -30.15
N TRP A 723 -14.07 20.65 -31.09
CA TRP A 723 -15.25 21.53 -30.94
C TRP A 723 -16.52 20.80 -30.47
N ASP A 724 -16.55 19.47 -30.56
CA ASP A 724 -17.67 18.61 -30.12
C ASP A 724 -17.53 18.12 -28.65
N VAL A 725 -16.51 18.58 -27.90
CA VAL A 725 -16.22 18.20 -26.50
C VAL A 725 -16.50 19.33 -25.52
#